data_AF-A0A4S8PIR1-F1
#
_entry.id   AF-A0A4S8PIR1-F1
#
_cell.length_a   1.000
_cell.length_b   1.000
_cell.length_c   1.000
_cell.angle_alpha   90.00
_cell.angle_beta   90.00
_cell.angle_gamma   90.00
#
_symmetry.space_group_name_H-M   'P 1'
#
loop_
_entity.id
_entity.type
_entity.pdbx_description
1 polymer ?
#
loop_
_entity_poly.entity_id
_entity_poly.type
_entity_poly.pdbx_seq_one_letter_code
_entity_poly.pdbx_strand_id
1 'polypeptide(L)'
;MPYPANSTLTTGVDNYVGTVNNDTIQGVADGVAATNTFTALDSIDGGAGKDTLVLTNSAGTMSVTTSAAVKNVENLVLRSSQNAVAADVQASAAMETVTVEQVGTKAGITVDSKGNVKSVTVTGGTTVAIDDKAAAGSDKLTTVSLNGNTGAATIASDAITTLSVANTNQNATVTAAAATRALDLTLNTVTGGTIADAEATSLKVSALGGASTGVTLTAGKATKIDFVGDKSVSVALGAQAAGLAITSTNAAGTTITSALNNDVAFTGGDGKDVVTVGATTKAITMGKGDDTVTVNAAAVGAGGSVTGGEGTDTLSLSAADAYTASAATTFANAVKGFEVLQIGATAGAGEIKVNNLNNASNNAITKVVANGAVGHAVTISGLTSGNTIEFKAGNTAATTATVTNAATGTADVLNVGISNNAGINVNTVNAADIETVNFLTDDTATVPTAIAHTAALSAAAAKSITVAGDAGLALTFTGTALTSFDASGVTKGAVSLTTGALANAATLKGGAGNDTIDASAATKAVTLEGGAGNDTLTGSSAETNTINGGDGNDTIVGGAKADTINAGAGNDTITSGKGLDIIDFGTGDDTFVLTANDNGNIYASISNAGKGDKIDFLAGGGAATFTAAKISLAETAAFADYLQAAAAGGADRVVWFQFGGNTFAVQDVSAGATFTNGADQVVKLVGLVDLSTATIDGAATNVLTLG
;
A
#
# COMPACT_ATOMS: atom_id res chain seq x y z
N MET A 1 -64.17 29.99 -12.93
CA MET A 1 -63.07 30.49 -13.77
C MET A 1 -61.98 29.44 -13.71
N PRO A 2 -61.31 29.07 -14.82
CA PRO A 2 -60.13 28.21 -14.73
C PRO A 2 -59.11 28.90 -13.81
N TYR A 3 -58.52 28.12 -12.92
CA TYR A 3 -57.45 28.62 -12.06
C TYR A 3 -56.21 28.90 -12.95
N PRO A 4 -55.39 29.91 -12.65
CA PRO A 4 -54.18 30.17 -13.41
C PRO A 4 -53.22 28.97 -13.31
N ALA A 5 -52.43 28.75 -14.37
CA ALA A 5 -51.30 27.82 -14.31
C ALA A 5 -50.43 28.15 -13.09
N ASN A 6 -50.03 27.13 -12.32
CA ASN A 6 -49.22 27.27 -11.10
C ASN A 6 -49.98 27.85 -9.90
N SER A 7 -51.19 27.36 -9.63
CA SER A 7 -52.01 27.78 -8.49
C SER A 7 -51.66 27.04 -7.19
N THR A 8 -51.98 27.69 -6.06
CA THR A 8 -51.85 27.13 -4.72
C THR A 8 -53.23 26.82 -4.15
N LEU A 9 -53.41 25.63 -3.60
CA LEU A 9 -54.58 25.21 -2.84
C LEU A 9 -54.71 26.04 -1.56
N THR A 10 -55.93 26.14 -1.04
CA THR A 10 -56.26 26.89 0.17
C THR A 10 -56.67 25.94 1.30
N THR A 11 -56.81 26.44 2.52
CA THR A 11 -57.36 25.62 3.63
C THR A 11 -58.88 25.41 3.51
N GLY A 12 -59.52 25.98 2.49
CA GLY A 12 -60.95 25.82 2.20
C GLY A 12 -61.22 24.58 1.36
N VAL A 13 -62.42 24.51 0.80
CA VAL A 13 -62.74 23.53 -0.25
C VAL A 13 -62.35 24.13 -1.59
N ASP A 14 -61.42 23.48 -2.28
CA ASP A 14 -60.94 23.90 -3.58
C ASP A 14 -61.63 23.14 -4.72
N ASN A 15 -61.96 23.85 -5.79
CA ASN A 15 -62.46 23.27 -7.05
C ASN A 15 -61.57 23.73 -8.21
N TYR A 16 -60.40 23.12 -8.31
CA TYR A 16 -59.39 23.44 -9.30
C TYR A 16 -59.75 22.79 -10.64
N VAL A 17 -59.71 23.58 -11.70
CA VAL A 17 -59.77 23.12 -13.10
C VAL A 17 -58.62 23.78 -13.84
N GLY A 18 -57.71 22.95 -14.33
CA GLY A 18 -56.54 23.37 -15.07
C GLY A 18 -56.85 23.74 -16.52
N THR A 19 -55.78 23.92 -17.27
CA THR A 19 -55.77 24.45 -18.62
C THR A 19 -55.57 23.32 -19.64
N VAL A 20 -55.09 23.65 -20.83
CA VAL A 20 -54.69 22.70 -21.87
C VAL A 20 -53.17 22.49 -21.92
N ASN A 21 -52.44 23.13 -21.00
CA ASN A 21 -50.99 23.05 -20.88
C ASN A 21 -50.62 22.25 -19.63
N ASN A 22 -49.32 22.00 -19.44
CA ASN A 22 -48.83 21.37 -18.22
C ASN A 22 -48.96 22.33 -17.03
N ASP A 23 -49.88 22.03 -16.13
CA ASP A 23 -50.16 22.81 -14.94
C ASP A 23 -49.46 22.22 -13.71
N THR A 24 -49.03 23.10 -12.79
CA THR A 24 -48.57 22.69 -11.45
C THR A 24 -49.58 23.16 -10.40
N ILE A 25 -50.08 22.24 -9.59
CA ILE A 25 -50.92 22.55 -8.43
C ILE A 25 -50.08 22.37 -7.18
N GLN A 26 -50.07 23.35 -6.29
CA GLN A 26 -49.26 23.31 -5.06
C GLN A 26 -50.15 23.29 -3.82
N GLY A 27 -49.77 22.52 -2.80
CA GLY A 27 -50.49 22.48 -1.52
C GLY A 27 -49.65 21.97 -0.35
N VAL A 28 -50.30 21.90 0.80
CA VAL A 28 -49.76 21.39 2.05
C VAL A 28 -50.58 20.17 2.48
N ALA A 29 -49.89 19.07 2.75
CA ALA A 29 -50.44 17.80 3.26
C ALA A 29 -49.72 17.42 4.56
N ASP A 30 -50.00 18.16 5.62
CA ASP A 30 -49.31 18.04 6.91
C ASP A 30 -50.18 17.37 8.00
N GLY A 31 -51.45 17.10 7.69
CA GLY A 31 -52.40 16.50 8.64
C GLY A 31 -52.77 17.44 9.80
N VAL A 32 -52.35 18.71 9.75
CA VAL A 32 -52.67 19.73 10.74
C VAL A 32 -53.79 20.59 10.16
N ALA A 33 -55.00 20.49 10.73
CA ALA A 33 -56.21 21.11 10.17
C ALA A 33 -56.10 22.62 9.86
N ALA A 34 -55.22 23.35 10.57
CA ALA A 34 -55.05 24.79 10.37
C ALA A 34 -54.18 25.16 9.15
N THR A 35 -53.35 24.24 8.66
CA THR A 35 -52.33 24.50 7.64
C THR A 35 -52.44 23.55 6.44
N ASN A 36 -53.16 22.45 6.59
CA ASN A 36 -53.45 21.49 5.54
C ASN A 36 -54.36 22.12 4.46
N THR A 37 -53.86 22.21 3.24
CA THR A 37 -54.60 22.75 2.08
C THR A 37 -55.01 21.68 1.08
N PHE A 38 -54.64 20.41 1.31
CA PHE A 38 -55.10 19.28 0.49
C PHE A 38 -55.98 18.36 1.33
N THR A 39 -57.29 18.44 1.11
CA THR A 39 -58.33 17.78 1.90
C THR A 39 -59.17 16.85 1.04
N ALA A 40 -59.89 15.93 1.68
CA ALA A 40 -60.80 15.01 0.99
C ALA A 40 -61.99 15.69 0.31
N LEU A 41 -62.23 16.98 0.58
CA LEU A 41 -63.31 17.76 -0.03
C LEU A 41 -62.89 18.44 -1.33
N ASP A 42 -61.59 18.50 -1.63
CA ASP A 42 -61.09 19.19 -2.80
C ASP A 42 -61.37 18.40 -4.08
N SER A 43 -61.70 19.13 -5.14
CA SER A 43 -61.86 18.63 -6.49
C SER A 43 -60.78 19.24 -7.37
N ILE A 44 -59.91 18.40 -7.93
CA ILE A 44 -58.76 18.83 -8.72
C ILE A 44 -58.83 18.11 -10.07
N ASP A 45 -59.05 18.88 -11.11
CA ASP A 45 -58.95 18.43 -12.50
C ASP A 45 -57.79 19.17 -13.17
N GLY A 46 -56.72 18.46 -13.54
CA GLY A 46 -55.58 19.08 -14.23
C GLY A 46 -55.90 19.56 -15.65
N GLY A 47 -56.95 19.01 -16.27
CA GLY A 47 -57.33 19.34 -17.64
C GLY A 47 -56.59 18.50 -18.67
N ALA A 48 -56.04 19.12 -19.70
CA ALA A 48 -55.23 18.44 -20.70
C ALA A 48 -53.78 18.86 -20.55
N GLY A 49 -52.83 17.94 -20.68
CA GLY A 49 -51.42 18.25 -20.46
C GLY A 49 -50.72 17.12 -19.72
N LYS A 50 -49.56 17.44 -19.14
CA LYS A 50 -48.88 16.63 -18.13
C LYS A 50 -48.86 17.43 -16.83
N ASP A 51 -49.85 17.20 -15.99
CA ASP A 51 -50.13 18.02 -14.83
C ASP A 51 -49.49 17.44 -13.57
N THR A 52 -49.05 18.32 -12.68
CA THR A 52 -48.25 17.97 -11.50
C THR A 52 -48.88 18.52 -10.22
N LEU A 53 -49.17 17.63 -9.27
CA LEU A 53 -49.56 18.00 -7.92
C LEU A 53 -48.33 17.94 -6.99
N VAL A 54 -47.96 19.06 -6.39
CA VAL A 54 -46.86 19.18 -5.43
C VAL A 54 -47.43 19.43 -4.04
N LEU A 55 -47.21 18.48 -3.13
CA LEU A 55 -47.63 18.60 -1.73
C LEU A 55 -46.43 18.66 -0.82
N THR A 56 -46.45 19.60 0.12
CA THR A 56 -45.40 19.82 1.11
C THR A 56 -45.88 19.46 2.52
N ASN A 57 -44.96 19.06 3.38
CA ASN A 57 -45.20 18.84 4.80
C ASN A 57 -44.05 19.45 5.63
N SER A 58 -44.44 20.25 6.63
CA SER A 58 -43.54 20.78 7.67
C SER A 58 -43.84 20.32 9.10
N ALA A 59 -44.96 19.62 9.32
CA ALA A 59 -45.40 19.09 10.61
C ALA A 59 -46.32 17.87 10.41
N GLY A 60 -46.49 17.01 11.42
CA GLY A 60 -47.41 15.86 11.33
C GLY A 60 -47.05 14.81 10.27
N THR A 61 -47.80 13.71 10.20
CA THR A 61 -47.61 12.67 9.17
C THR A 61 -48.21 13.13 7.85
N MET A 62 -47.47 13.03 6.75
CA MET A 62 -48.02 13.29 5.42
C MET A 62 -48.84 12.07 4.98
N SER A 63 -50.16 12.22 4.89
CA SER A 63 -51.06 11.20 4.35
C SER A 63 -51.79 11.79 3.15
N VAL A 64 -51.58 11.18 1.98
CA VAL A 64 -52.17 11.59 0.73
C VAL A 64 -52.95 10.41 0.19
N THR A 65 -54.27 10.54 0.14
CA THR A 65 -55.14 9.57 -0.53
C THR A 65 -55.78 10.27 -1.71
N THR A 66 -55.48 9.82 -2.94
CA THR A 66 -56.21 10.32 -4.09
C THR A 66 -57.63 9.75 -4.06
N SER A 67 -58.60 10.59 -4.41
CA SER A 67 -59.99 10.17 -4.57
C SER A 67 -60.38 10.28 -6.04
N ALA A 68 -61.58 9.82 -6.39
CA ALA A 68 -62.14 10.06 -7.72
C ALA A 68 -62.27 11.55 -8.07
N ALA A 69 -62.08 12.48 -7.11
CA ALA A 69 -62.09 13.91 -7.33
C ALA A 69 -60.74 14.49 -7.79
N VAL A 70 -59.64 13.72 -7.74
CA VAL A 70 -58.37 14.07 -8.38
C VAL A 70 -58.32 13.38 -9.75
N LYS A 71 -58.44 14.16 -10.82
CA LYS A 71 -58.50 13.68 -12.21
C LYS A 71 -57.50 14.43 -13.09
N ASN A 72 -57.05 13.76 -14.16
CA ASN A 72 -56.13 14.35 -15.14
C ASN A 72 -54.90 15.00 -14.48
N VAL A 73 -54.31 14.32 -13.49
CA VAL A 73 -53.04 14.71 -12.86
C VAL A 73 -52.10 13.53 -13.03
N GLU A 74 -51.02 13.71 -13.79
CA GLU A 74 -50.11 12.62 -14.14
C GLU A 74 -48.96 12.46 -13.14
N ASN A 75 -48.57 13.54 -12.46
CA ASN A 75 -47.41 13.52 -11.55
C ASN A 75 -47.79 13.95 -10.13
N LEU A 76 -47.35 13.18 -9.13
CA LEU A 76 -47.40 13.58 -7.73
C LEU A 76 -45.99 13.77 -7.18
N VAL A 77 -45.75 14.89 -6.51
CA VAL A 77 -44.50 15.20 -5.83
C VAL A 77 -44.79 15.51 -4.37
N LEU A 78 -44.21 14.72 -3.47
CA LEU A 78 -44.37 14.81 -2.03
C LEU A 78 -43.05 15.24 -1.39
N ARG A 79 -43.02 16.44 -0.81
CA ARG A 79 -41.83 16.97 -0.10
C ARG A 79 -42.10 17.05 1.38
N SER A 80 -41.49 16.17 2.15
CA SER A 80 -41.62 16.14 3.60
C SER A 80 -40.33 16.60 4.27
N SER A 81 -40.43 17.55 5.19
CA SER A 81 -39.29 17.94 6.04
C SER A 81 -39.27 17.19 7.38
N GLN A 82 -40.38 16.56 7.79
CA GLN A 82 -40.52 15.81 9.04
C GLN A 82 -41.59 14.71 8.92
N ASN A 83 -41.39 13.57 9.60
CA ASN A 83 -42.35 12.47 9.76
C ASN A 83 -42.64 11.59 8.53
N ALA A 84 -43.42 10.52 8.78
CA ALA A 84 -43.73 9.48 7.81
C ALA A 84 -44.56 10.03 6.64
N VAL A 85 -44.39 9.41 5.47
CA VAL A 85 -45.15 9.69 4.24
C VAL A 85 -45.94 8.45 3.86
N ALA A 86 -47.25 8.58 3.73
CA ALA A 86 -48.14 7.56 3.20
C ALA A 86 -48.88 8.13 1.99
N ALA A 87 -48.57 7.62 0.81
CA ALA A 87 -49.22 8.00 -0.45
C ALA A 87 -50.05 6.82 -0.95
N ASP A 88 -51.37 6.93 -0.89
CA ASP A 88 -52.30 6.01 -1.54
C ASP A 88 -52.84 6.69 -2.80
N VAL A 89 -52.37 6.23 -3.96
CA VAL A 89 -52.71 6.85 -5.26
C VAL A 89 -53.57 5.95 -6.14
N GLN A 90 -54.05 4.83 -5.58
CA GLN A 90 -54.71 3.76 -6.34
C GLN A 90 -56.00 4.19 -7.06
N ALA A 91 -56.69 5.22 -6.55
CA ALA A 91 -57.92 5.72 -7.13
C ALA A 91 -57.70 6.67 -8.31
N SER A 92 -56.47 7.15 -8.52
CA SER A 92 -56.15 8.05 -9.62
C SER A 92 -55.97 7.28 -10.93
N ALA A 93 -56.89 7.50 -11.87
CA ALA A 93 -56.81 6.90 -13.19
C ALA A 93 -55.77 7.58 -14.10
N ALA A 94 -55.29 8.78 -13.77
CA ALA A 94 -54.38 9.56 -14.60
C ALA A 94 -52.91 9.52 -14.12
N MET A 95 -52.66 9.26 -12.84
CA MET A 95 -51.30 9.31 -12.28
C MET A 95 -50.38 8.27 -12.90
N GLU A 96 -49.23 8.75 -13.39
CA GLU A 96 -48.16 7.97 -13.98
C GLU A 96 -46.88 7.99 -13.14
N THR A 97 -46.64 9.06 -12.36
CA THR A 97 -45.42 9.19 -11.55
C THR A 97 -45.70 9.62 -10.11
N VAL A 98 -44.95 9.05 -9.17
CA VAL A 98 -44.92 9.46 -7.76
C VAL A 98 -43.47 9.75 -7.36
N THR A 99 -43.23 10.93 -6.80
CA THR A 99 -41.94 11.32 -6.24
C THR A 99 -42.11 11.65 -4.76
N VAL A 100 -41.28 11.07 -3.90
CA VAL A 100 -41.25 11.35 -2.47
C VAL A 100 -39.84 11.81 -2.08
N GLU A 101 -39.73 13.01 -1.51
CA GLU A 101 -38.47 13.63 -1.08
C GLU A 101 -38.55 13.96 0.42
N GLN A 102 -37.72 13.31 1.23
CA GLN A 102 -37.51 13.70 2.62
C GLN A 102 -36.24 14.56 2.76
N VAL A 103 -36.43 15.84 3.06
CA VAL A 103 -35.34 16.85 3.16
C VAL A 103 -34.87 17.12 4.59
N GLY A 104 -35.52 16.53 5.61
CA GLY A 104 -35.17 16.67 7.02
C GLY A 104 -35.06 15.32 7.74
N THR A 105 -35.74 15.17 8.88
CA THR A 105 -35.70 13.90 9.64
C THR A 105 -36.37 12.78 8.86
N LYS A 106 -35.60 11.76 8.50
CA LYS A 106 -36.09 10.59 7.76
C LYS A 106 -37.09 9.80 8.60
N ALA A 107 -38.13 9.27 7.96
CA ALA A 107 -39.16 8.43 8.59
C ALA A 107 -39.71 7.41 7.60
N GLY A 108 -40.66 6.57 7.99
CA GLY A 108 -41.22 5.54 7.10
C GLY A 108 -41.92 6.15 5.88
N ILE A 109 -41.74 5.52 4.72
CA ILE A 109 -42.39 5.88 3.46
C ILE A 109 -43.21 4.68 2.98
N THR A 110 -44.46 4.91 2.64
CA THR A 110 -45.34 3.93 1.99
C THR A 110 -46.00 4.56 0.77
N VAL A 111 -45.95 3.87 -0.36
CA VAL A 111 -46.58 4.27 -1.62
C VAL A 111 -47.42 3.10 -2.11
N ASP A 112 -48.75 3.23 -2.07
CA ASP A 112 -49.67 2.34 -2.76
C ASP A 112 -49.88 2.89 -4.17
N SER A 113 -49.10 2.35 -5.13
CA SER A 113 -48.98 2.85 -6.50
C SER A 113 -49.90 2.14 -7.49
N LYS A 114 -50.82 1.29 -7.02
CA LYS A 114 -51.77 0.56 -7.86
C LYS A 114 -52.41 1.50 -8.90
N GLY A 115 -52.88 0.94 -10.02
CA GLY A 115 -53.61 1.70 -11.05
C GLY A 115 -52.75 2.00 -12.27
N ASN A 116 -52.35 3.26 -12.47
CA ASN A 116 -51.65 3.72 -13.69
C ASN A 116 -50.20 4.19 -13.48
N VAL A 117 -49.68 4.12 -12.25
CA VAL A 117 -48.32 4.58 -11.93
C VAL A 117 -47.30 3.67 -12.60
N LYS A 118 -46.37 4.29 -13.32
CA LYS A 118 -45.28 3.63 -14.05
C LYS A 118 -43.94 3.83 -13.36
N SER A 119 -43.80 4.92 -12.60
CA SER A 119 -42.54 5.29 -11.95
C SER A 119 -42.73 5.80 -10.53
N VAL A 120 -41.93 5.28 -9.60
CA VAL A 120 -41.85 5.78 -8.22
C VAL A 120 -40.40 6.17 -7.90
N THR A 121 -40.18 7.41 -7.46
CA THR A 121 -38.87 7.90 -7.00
C THR A 121 -38.95 8.27 -5.52
N VAL A 122 -38.00 7.76 -4.72
CA VAL A 122 -37.92 7.99 -3.28
C VAL A 122 -36.54 8.48 -2.89
N THR A 123 -36.48 9.64 -2.22
CA THR A 123 -35.27 10.17 -1.58
C THR A 123 -35.47 10.22 -0.06
N GLY A 124 -34.62 9.50 0.68
CA GLY A 124 -34.70 9.34 2.12
C GLY A 124 -35.50 8.11 2.56
N GLY A 125 -36.05 8.16 3.78
CA GLY A 125 -36.84 7.07 4.35
C GLY A 125 -36.10 6.16 5.33
N THR A 126 -36.69 5.91 6.50
CA THR A 126 -36.19 4.88 7.46
C THR A 126 -36.69 3.48 7.10
N THR A 127 -37.74 3.38 6.31
CA THR A 127 -38.24 2.18 5.64
C THR A 127 -38.96 2.65 4.39
N VAL A 128 -38.92 1.90 3.30
CA VAL A 128 -39.64 2.24 2.06
C VAL A 128 -40.48 1.05 1.64
N ALA A 129 -41.79 1.23 1.52
CA ALA A 129 -42.70 0.21 1.00
C ALA A 129 -43.43 0.75 -0.22
N ILE A 130 -43.26 0.12 -1.37
CA ILE A 130 -43.94 0.47 -2.61
C ILE A 130 -44.77 -0.74 -3.02
N ASP A 131 -46.08 -0.58 -3.05
CA ASP A 131 -47.05 -1.64 -3.38
C ASP A 131 -47.82 -1.29 -4.65
N ASP A 132 -47.49 -1.95 -5.75
CA ASP A 132 -48.24 -1.92 -7.01
C ASP A 132 -49.07 -3.19 -7.20
N LYS A 133 -49.06 -4.10 -6.22
CA LYS A 133 -49.61 -5.44 -6.40
C LYS A 133 -51.12 -5.38 -6.59
N ALA A 134 -51.55 -5.58 -7.83
CA ALA A 134 -52.95 -5.60 -8.22
C ALA A 134 -53.40 -7.04 -8.54
N ALA A 135 -54.47 -7.19 -9.33
CA ALA A 135 -54.81 -8.50 -9.88
C ALA A 135 -53.67 -8.99 -10.79
N ALA A 136 -53.48 -10.31 -10.89
CA ALA A 136 -52.37 -10.90 -11.64
C ALA A 136 -52.27 -10.31 -13.07
N GLY A 137 -51.11 -9.75 -13.42
CA GLY A 137 -50.84 -9.17 -14.73
C GLY A 137 -51.42 -7.77 -14.97
N SER A 138 -51.88 -7.07 -13.92
CA SER A 138 -52.39 -5.69 -14.04
C SER A 138 -51.47 -4.59 -13.49
N ASP A 139 -50.40 -4.99 -12.82
CA ASP A 139 -49.32 -4.14 -12.33
C ASP A 139 -48.71 -3.32 -13.49
N LYS A 140 -48.33 -2.07 -13.23
CA LYS A 140 -47.80 -1.13 -14.24
C LYS A 140 -46.52 -0.42 -13.82
N LEU A 141 -46.08 -0.58 -12.57
CA LEU A 141 -44.87 0.04 -12.05
C LEU A 141 -43.64 -0.59 -12.69
N THR A 142 -43.11 0.05 -13.74
CA THR A 142 -41.92 -0.43 -14.46
C THR A 142 -40.62 0.05 -13.83
N THR A 143 -40.64 1.20 -13.16
CA THR A 143 -39.43 1.90 -12.72
C THR A 143 -39.51 2.33 -11.26
N VAL A 144 -38.49 1.97 -10.48
CA VAL A 144 -38.32 2.46 -9.10
C VAL A 144 -36.94 3.06 -8.92
N SER A 145 -36.85 4.22 -8.28
CA SER A 145 -35.58 4.83 -7.85
C SER A 145 -35.59 5.07 -6.34
N LEU A 146 -34.56 4.58 -5.66
CA LEU A 146 -34.32 4.71 -4.23
C LEU A 146 -33.00 5.45 -4.00
N ASN A 147 -33.03 6.50 -3.20
CA ASN A 147 -31.84 7.31 -2.93
C ASN A 147 -31.76 7.69 -1.44
N GLY A 148 -30.72 7.24 -0.73
CA GLY A 148 -30.46 7.71 0.63
C GLY A 148 -31.37 7.14 1.71
N ASN A 149 -32.09 6.04 1.47
CA ASN A 149 -32.86 5.35 2.49
C ASN A 149 -31.93 4.76 3.57
N THR A 150 -32.31 4.88 4.84
CA THR A 150 -31.55 4.38 6.00
C THR A 150 -32.11 3.10 6.60
N GLY A 151 -33.22 2.58 6.06
CA GLY A 151 -33.66 1.21 6.31
C GLY A 151 -34.11 0.50 5.04
N ALA A 152 -34.62 -0.71 5.18
CA ALA A 152 -34.93 -1.59 4.06
C ALA A 152 -36.07 -1.05 3.17
N ALA A 153 -35.99 -1.39 1.89
CA ALA A 153 -37.01 -1.11 0.90
C ALA A 153 -37.68 -2.41 0.40
N THR A 154 -39.00 -2.40 0.27
CA THR A 154 -39.79 -3.47 -0.34
C THR A 154 -40.60 -2.93 -1.49
N ILE A 155 -40.54 -3.59 -2.64
CA ILE A 155 -41.21 -3.21 -3.88
C ILE A 155 -42.04 -4.41 -4.33
N ALA A 156 -43.36 -4.26 -4.43
CA ALA A 156 -44.23 -5.30 -4.95
C ALA A 156 -44.76 -4.87 -6.33
N SER A 157 -44.27 -5.49 -7.40
CA SER A 157 -44.79 -5.27 -8.75
C SER A 157 -44.32 -6.38 -9.69
N ASP A 158 -45.23 -6.93 -10.47
CA ASP A 158 -44.95 -7.91 -11.53
C ASP A 158 -44.38 -7.25 -12.80
N ALA A 159 -44.56 -5.94 -12.95
CA ALA A 159 -44.20 -5.17 -14.15
C ALA A 159 -42.83 -4.49 -14.08
N ILE A 160 -42.15 -4.54 -12.92
CA ILE A 160 -40.87 -3.86 -12.73
C ILE A 160 -39.78 -4.41 -13.64
N THR A 161 -39.12 -3.50 -14.36
CA THR A 161 -37.99 -3.79 -15.25
C THR A 161 -36.78 -2.92 -14.95
N THR A 162 -36.94 -1.84 -14.18
CA THR A 162 -35.84 -0.95 -13.81
C THR A 162 -35.87 -0.61 -12.32
N LEU A 163 -34.74 -0.83 -11.65
CA LEU A 163 -34.51 -0.43 -10.27
C LEU A 163 -33.22 0.39 -10.19
N SER A 164 -33.27 1.57 -9.59
CA SER A 164 -32.09 2.38 -9.27
C SER A 164 -31.94 2.50 -7.76
N VAL A 165 -30.75 2.22 -7.23
CA VAL A 165 -30.42 2.27 -5.81
C VAL A 165 -29.17 3.13 -5.61
N ALA A 166 -29.28 4.15 -4.77
CA ALA A 166 -28.19 5.10 -4.55
C ALA A 166 -28.02 5.52 -3.10
N ASN A 167 -26.77 5.83 -2.72
CA ASN A 167 -26.39 6.44 -1.43
C ASN A 167 -26.94 5.71 -0.20
N THR A 168 -26.95 4.38 -0.22
CA THR A 168 -27.49 3.54 0.85
C THR A 168 -26.63 2.31 1.08
N ASN A 169 -26.77 1.69 2.24
CA ASN A 169 -26.17 0.40 2.61
C ASN A 169 -27.25 -0.62 3.00
N GLN A 170 -28.50 -0.37 2.60
CA GLN A 170 -29.67 -1.11 3.06
C GLN A 170 -30.23 -2.06 1.99
N ASN A 171 -31.07 -2.98 2.44
CA ASN A 171 -31.70 -3.96 1.55
C ASN A 171 -32.75 -3.33 0.65
N ALA A 172 -32.87 -3.84 -0.57
CA ALA A 172 -33.99 -3.60 -1.48
C ALA A 172 -34.53 -4.93 -1.98
N THR A 173 -35.81 -5.21 -1.77
CA THR A 173 -36.43 -6.49 -2.15
C THR A 173 -37.59 -6.25 -3.10
N VAL A 174 -37.48 -6.83 -4.29
CA VAL A 174 -38.56 -6.91 -5.29
C VAL A 174 -39.32 -8.21 -5.08
N THR A 175 -40.63 -8.09 -4.87
CA THR A 175 -41.58 -9.19 -4.83
C THR A 175 -42.46 -9.12 -6.07
N ALA A 176 -42.41 -10.16 -6.89
CA ALA A 176 -43.17 -10.26 -8.12
C ALA A 176 -43.59 -11.71 -8.36
N ALA A 177 -44.56 -11.92 -9.23
CA ALA A 177 -44.96 -13.21 -9.73
C ALA A 177 -43.85 -13.84 -10.58
N ALA A 178 -43.93 -15.16 -10.71
CA ALA A 178 -43.05 -15.92 -11.58
C ALA A 178 -43.30 -15.55 -13.05
N ALA A 179 -42.33 -14.89 -13.66
CA ALA A 179 -42.37 -14.46 -15.05
C ALA A 179 -40.96 -14.37 -15.62
N THR A 180 -40.81 -14.57 -16.93
CA THR A 180 -39.53 -14.39 -17.62
C THR A 180 -39.28 -12.90 -17.83
N ARG A 181 -38.68 -12.23 -16.83
CA ARG A 181 -38.35 -10.80 -16.93
C ARG A 181 -36.86 -10.52 -16.72
N ALA A 182 -36.41 -9.46 -17.39
CA ALA A 182 -35.11 -8.85 -17.19
C ALA A 182 -35.24 -7.67 -16.22
N LEU A 183 -34.26 -7.49 -15.34
CA LEU A 183 -34.18 -6.34 -14.44
C LEU A 183 -32.90 -5.54 -14.73
N ASP A 184 -33.09 -4.29 -15.13
CA ASP A 184 -32.04 -3.28 -15.25
C ASP A 184 -31.83 -2.61 -13.88
N LEU A 185 -30.73 -2.97 -13.22
CA LEU A 185 -30.35 -2.46 -11.90
C LEU A 185 -29.27 -1.38 -12.04
N THR A 186 -29.52 -0.18 -11.54
CA THR A 186 -28.50 0.88 -11.43
C THR A 186 -28.04 1.02 -9.99
N LEU A 187 -26.72 1.01 -9.78
CA LEU A 187 -26.07 1.22 -8.49
C LEU A 187 -25.25 2.50 -8.52
N ASN A 188 -25.38 3.33 -7.50
CA ASN A 188 -24.62 4.57 -7.35
C ASN A 188 -24.26 4.81 -5.87
N THR A 189 -22.99 4.66 -5.50
CA THR A 189 -22.55 4.90 -4.11
C THR A 189 -23.30 4.01 -3.11
N VAL A 190 -23.49 2.73 -3.44
CA VAL A 190 -24.10 1.74 -2.54
C VAL A 190 -22.98 1.03 -1.77
N THR A 191 -23.04 0.97 -0.44
CA THR A 191 -21.94 0.46 0.41
C THR A 191 -22.35 -0.72 1.29
N GLY A 192 -23.17 -1.63 0.75
CA GLY A 192 -23.68 -2.80 1.47
C GLY A 192 -25.10 -3.17 1.05
N GLY A 193 -25.71 -4.06 1.84
CA GLY A 193 -27.11 -4.45 1.69
C GLY A 193 -27.35 -5.56 0.66
N THR A 194 -28.53 -6.15 0.73
CA THR A 194 -28.99 -7.18 -0.21
C THR A 194 -30.02 -6.60 -1.17
N ILE A 195 -29.76 -6.73 -2.48
CA ILE A 195 -30.70 -6.42 -3.54
C ILE A 195 -31.26 -7.73 -4.08
N ALA A 196 -32.54 -7.95 -3.85
CA ALA A 196 -33.19 -9.23 -4.07
C ALA A 196 -34.29 -9.12 -5.10
N ASP A 197 -34.21 -9.97 -6.12
CA ASP A 197 -35.31 -10.31 -7.01
C ASP A 197 -35.20 -11.80 -7.36
N ALA A 198 -35.92 -12.65 -6.64
CA ALA A 198 -35.87 -14.10 -6.81
C ALA A 198 -36.45 -14.59 -8.16
N GLU A 199 -37.20 -13.74 -8.86
CA GLU A 199 -37.93 -14.09 -10.07
C GLU A 199 -37.30 -13.50 -11.35
N ALA A 200 -36.33 -12.60 -11.22
CA ALA A 200 -35.56 -12.09 -12.36
C ALA A 200 -34.82 -13.24 -13.08
N THR A 201 -35.00 -13.30 -14.41
CA THR A 201 -34.36 -14.29 -15.29
C THR A 201 -33.09 -13.78 -15.95
N SER A 202 -32.88 -12.47 -15.93
CA SER A 202 -31.59 -11.84 -16.24
C SER A 202 -31.44 -10.51 -15.51
N LEU A 203 -30.19 -10.13 -15.23
CA LEU A 203 -29.84 -8.85 -14.63
C LEU A 203 -28.90 -8.06 -15.54
N LYS A 204 -29.11 -6.76 -15.64
CA LYS A 204 -28.12 -5.81 -16.12
C LYS A 204 -27.77 -4.85 -15.00
N VAL A 205 -26.58 -4.97 -14.44
CA VAL A 205 -26.10 -4.18 -13.29
C VAL A 205 -25.22 -3.05 -13.80
N SER A 206 -25.71 -1.82 -13.69
CA SER A 206 -25.02 -0.60 -14.15
C SER A 206 -24.47 0.16 -12.94
N ALA A 207 -23.15 0.24 -12.78
CA ALA A 207 -22.54 1.09 -11.75
C ALA A 207 -22.19 2.46 -12.33
N LEU A 208 -22.93 3.48 -11.91
CA LEU A 208 -22.89 4.84 -12.45
C LEU A 208 -22.78 5.87 -11.31
N GLY A 209 -22.18 7.03 -11.60
CA GLY A 209 -22.04 8.13 -10.64
C GLY A 209 -20.90 7.91 -9.65
N GLY A 210 -21.04 6.94 -8.74
CA GLY A 210 -20.04 6.57 -7.74
C GLY A 210 -19.86 5.05 -7.58
N ALA A 211 -18.70 4.63 -7.08
CA ALA A 211 -18.37 3.23 -6.85
C ALA A 211 -19.37 2.58 -5.87
N SER A 212 -19.72 1.32 -6.11
CA SER A 212 -20.62 0.56 -5.24
C SER A 212 -19.94 -0.71 -4.74
N THR A 213 -19.97 -0.96 -3.44
CA THR A 213 -19.19 -2.00 -2.78
C THR A 213 -20.01 -2.79 -1.75
N GLY A 214 -19.67 -4.06 -1.55
CA GLY A 214 -20.29 -4.91 -0.52
C GLY A 214 -21.76 -5.27 -0.77
N VAL A 215 -22.25 -5.11 -2.00
CA VAL A 215 -23.65 -5.40 -2.35
C VAL A 215 -23.84 -6.91 -2.52
N THR A 216 -24.89 -7.47 -1.93
CA THR A 216 -25.29 -8.87 -2.22
C THR A 216 -26.44 -8.88 -3.21
N LEU A 217 -26.26 -9.56 -4.35
CA LEU A 217 -27.29 -9.76 -5.36
C LEU A 217 -27.93 -11.14 -5.21
N THR A 218 -29.25 -11.20 -5.04
CA THR A 218 -29.97 -12.48 -4.98
C THR A 218 -31.01 -12.56 -6.09
N ALA A 219 -30.63 -13.23 -7.19
CA ALA A 219 -31.51 -13.53 -8.33
C ALA A 219 -31.28 -14.96 -8.81
N GLY A 220 -31.73 -15.95 -8.01
CA GLY A 220 -31.40 -17.37 -8.21
C GLY A 220 -31.92 -17.99 -9.51
N LYS A 221 -32.83 -17.32 -10.23
CA LYS A 221 -33.33 -17.74 -11.54
C LYS A 221 -32.62 -17.05 -12.71
N ALA A 222 -31.72 -16.09 -12.44
CA ALA A 222 -31.01 -15.38 -13.47
C ALA A 222 -30.06 -16.33 -14.20
N THR A 223 -30.27 -16.52 -15.50
CA THR A 223 -29.36 -17.28 -16.37
C THR A 223 -28.31 -16.38 -17.01
N LYS A 224 -28.47 -15.06 -16.89
CA LYS A 224 -27.56 -14.05 -17.43
C LYS A 224 -27.42 -12.86 -16.46
N ILE A 225 -26.18 -12.42 -16.21
CA ILE A 225 -25.89 -11.18 -15.49
C ILE A 225 -24.85 -10.37 -16.27
N ASP A 226 -25.22 -9.15 -16.68
CA ASP A 226 -24.31 -8.22 -17.36
C ASP A 226 -23.92 -7.08 -16.42
N PHE A 227 -22.64 -6.91 -16.16
CA PHE A 227 -22.10 -5.74 -15.46
C PHE A 227 -21.65 -4.69 -16.48
N VAL A 228 -22.11 -3.46 -16.31
CA VAL A 228 -21.80 -2.32 -17.19
C VAL A 228 -21.54 -1.06 -16.34
N GLY A 229 -21.03 0.00 -16.97
CA GLY A 229 -20.86 1.30 -16.33
C GLY A 229 -19.41 1.79 -16.30
N ASP A 230 -19.19 2.90 -15.60
CA ASP A 230 -17.92 3.64 -15.56
C ASP A 230 -17.38 3.82 -14.13
N LYS A 231 -17.98 3.12 -13.16
CA LYS A 231 -17.57 3.08 -11.75
C LYS A 231 -17.40 1.64 -11.30
N SER A 232 -16.44 1.42 -10.42
CA SER A 232 -16.16 0.09 -9.90
C SER A 232 -17.36 -0.46 -9.14
N VAL A 233 -17.57 -1.76 -9.28
CA VAL A 233 -18.67 -2.48 -8.64
C VAL A 233 -18.16 -3.74 -7.97
N SER A 234 -18.47 -3.90 -6.68
CA SER A 234 -18.12 -5.09 -5.91
C SER A 234 -19.37 -5.73 -5.33
N VAL A 235 -19.61 -6.99 -5.74
CA VAL A 235 -20.81 -7.73 -5.39
C VAL A 235 -20.51 -9.15 -4.90
N ALA A 236 -21.35 -9.65 -3.99
CA ALA A 236 -21.52 -11.07 -3.73
C ALA A 236 -22.76 -11.58 -4.48
N LEU A 237 -22.68 -12.75 -5.10
CA LEU A 237 -23.83 -13.43 -5.68
C LEU A 237 -24.40 -14.42 -4.67
N GLY A 238 -25.73 -14.43 -4.53
CA GLY A 238 -26.46 -15.46 -3.80
C GLY A 238 -26.48 -16.80 -4.57
N ALA A 239 -27.65 -17.46 -4.60
CA ALA A 239 -27.82 -18.66 -5.41
C ALA A 239 -27.56 -18.36 -6.90
N GLN A 240 -26.76 -19.19 -7.56
CA GLN A 240 -26.41 -19.08 -8.99
C GLN A 240 -27.19 -20.15 -9.76
N ALA A 241 -27.88 -19.75 -10.84
CA ALA A 241 -28.59 -20.69 -11.70
C ALA A 241 -27.62 -21.61 -12.44
N ALA A 242 -28.07 -22.83 -12.76
CA ALA A 242 -27.28 -23.77 -13.56
C ALA A 242 -26.95 -23.15 -14.93
N GLY A 243 -25.67 -23.18 -15.30
CA GLY A 243 -25.20 -22.60 -16.57
C GLY A 243 -25.28 -21.08 -16.67
N LEU A 244 -25.35 -20.35 -15.55
CA LEU A 244 -25.33 -18.89 -15.54
C LEU A 244 -24.14 -18.34 -16.34
N ALA A 245 -24.42 -17.37 -17.22
CA ALA A 245 -23.43 -16.62 -17.97
C ALA A 245 -23.29 -15.20 -17.41
N ILE A 246 -22.07 -14.82 -17.03
CA ILE A 246 -21.75 -13.49 -16.52
C ILE A 246 -20.87 -12.76 -17.54
N THR A 247 -21.23 -11.52 -17.86
CA THR A 247 -20.41 -10.64 -18.71
C THR A 247 -20.08 -9.37 -17.96
N SER A 248 -18.81 -8.95 -17.90
CA SER A 248 -18.39 -7.63 -17.43
C SER A 248 -17.95 -6.80 -18.63
N THR A 249 -18.59 -5.66 -18.84
CA THR A 249 -18.16 -4.61 -19.77
C THR A 249 -18.01 -3.27 -19.02
N ASN A 250 -17.93 -3.33 -17.69
CA ASN A 250 -17.74 -2.17 -16.85
C ASN A 250 -16.31 -1.65 -17.02
N ALA A 251 -16.17 -0.39 -17.44
CA ALA A 251 -14.88 0.21 -17.75
C ALA A 251 -13.95 0.38 -16.54
N ALA A 252 -14.51 0.40 -15.32
CA ALA A 252 -13.74 0.47 -14.07
C ALA A 252 -13.52 -0.90 -13.42
N GLY A 253 -14.12 -1.96 -13.96
CA GLY A 253 -13.99 -3.33 -13.48
C GLY A 253 -15.07 -3.79 -12.49
N THR A 254 -15.26 -5.11 -12.45
CA THR A 254 -16.24 -5.82 -11.62
C THR A 254 -15.53 -6.78 -10.67
N THR A 255 -15.76 -6.64 -9.38
CA THR A 255 -15.31 -7.61 -8.37
C THR A 255 -16.47 -8.48 -7.91
N ILE A 256 -16.39 -9.79 -8.16
CA ILE A 256 -17.33 -10.78 -7.60
C ILE A 256 -16.65 -11.49 -6.44
N THR A 257 -17.11 -11.21 -5.22
CA THR A 257 -16.49 -11.70 -3.98
C THR A 257 -16.92 -13.12 -3.60
N SER A 258 -18.05 -13.59 -4.11
CA SER A 258 -18.50 -14.98 -3.96
C SER A 258 -17.81 -15.88 -4.99
N ALA A 259 -17.47 -17.11 -4.62
CA ALA A 259 -16.99 -18.10 -5.59
C ALA A 259 -18.07 -18.41 -6.62
N LEU A 260 -17.68 -18.47 -7.90
CA LEU A 260 -18.55 -18.91 -8.98
C LEU A 260 -18.72 -20.43 -8.93
N ASN A 261 -19.93 -20.90 -9.19
CA ASN A 261 -20.18 -22.34 -9.33
C ASN A 261 -19.40 -22.89 -10.54
N ASN A 262 -19.05 -24.19 -10.50
CA ASN A 262 -18.19 -24.80 -11.53
C ASN A 262 -18.80 -24.77 -12.94
N ASP A 263 -20.11 -24.58 -13.09
CA ASP A 263 -20.83 -24.54 -14.36
C ASP A 263 -21.14 -23.11 -14.85
N VAL A 264 -20.61 -22.09 -14.17
CA VAL A 264 -20.80 -20.67 -14.50
C VAL A 264 -19.67 -20.18 -15.41
N ALA A 265 -20.05 -19.49 -16.48
CA ALA A 265 -19.11 -18.83 -17.38
C ALA A 265 -18.94 -17.35 -17.00
N PHE A 266 -17.72 -16.83 -17.19
CA PHE A 266 -17.41 -15.42 -17.01
C PHE A 266 -16.66 -14.89 -18.22
N THR A 267 -17.05 -13.71 -18.71
CA THR A 267 -16.37 -12.98 -19.78
C THR A 267 -16.20 -11.53 -19.36
N GLY A 268 -14.97 -11.12 -19.12
CA GLY A 268 -14.61 -9.77 -18.72
C GLY A 268 -14.33 -8.82 -19.88
N GLY A 269 -14.11 -7.56 -19.52
CA GLY A 269 -14.14 -6.40 -20.41
C GLY A 269 -12.77 -5.76 -20.57
N ASP A 270 -12.70 -4.43 -20.52
CA ASP A 270 -11.44 -3.66 -20.47
C ASP A 270 -11.09 -3.20 -19.02
N GLY A 271 -11.99 -3.43 -18.07
CA GLY A 271 -11.87 -2.98 -16.69
C GLY A 271 -11.30 -4.06 -15.79
N LYS A 272 -10.72 -3.67 -14.65
CA LYS A 272 -10.11 -4.57 -13.67
C LYS A 272 -11.12 -5.50 -13.01
N ASP A 273 -11.28 -6.69 -13.55
CA ASP A 273 -12.21 -7.70 -13.11
C ASP A 273 -11.57 -8.68 -12.10
N VAL A 274 -12.34 -9.07 -11.08
CA VAL A 274 -11.87 -9.97 -10.02
C VAL A 274 -12.90 -11.06 -9.76
N VAL A 275 -12.50 -12.33 -9.93
CA VAL A 275 -13.38 -13.48 -9.71
C VAL A 275 -12.68 -14.60 -8.95
N THR A 276 -13.47 -15.44 -8.27
CA THR A 276 -13.00 -16.66 -7.61
C THR A 276 -13.72 -17.87 -8.19
N VAL A 277 -12.99 -18.92 -8.55
CA VAL A 277 -13.51 -20.15 -9.17
C VAL A 277 -12.96 -21.40 -8.48
N GLY A 278 -13.72 -22.49 -8.54
CA GLY A 278 -13.25 -23.82 -8.16
C GLY A 278 -12.71 -24.59 -9.37
N ALA A 279 -13.01 -25.88 -9.45
CA ALA A 279 -12.76 -26.73 -10.61
C ALA A 279 -13.75 -26.41 -11.76
N THR A 280 -13.66 -25.19 -12.31
CA THR A 280 -14.57 -24.71 -13.35
C THR A 280 -14.59 -25.64 -14.56
N THR A 281 -15.78 -25.86 -15.12
CA THR A 281 -16.06 -26.64 -16.33
C THR A 281 -16.40 -25.74 -17.51
N LYS A 282 -16.31 -24.42 -17.31
CA LYS A 282 -16.58 -23.39 -18.30
C LYS A 282 -15.36 -22.53 -18.55
N ALA A 283 -15.43 -21.75 -19.61
CA ALA A 283 -14.46 -20.70 -19.87
C ALA A 283 -14.64 -19.54 -18.91
N ILE A 284 -13.52 -19.13 -18.30
CA ILE A 284 -13.37 -17.91 -17.53
C ILE A 284 -12.37 -17.06 -18.31
N THR A 285 -12.85 -16.02 -18.98
CA THR A 285 -12.04 -15.10 -19.79
C THR A 285 -12.11 -13.72 -19.17
N MET A 286 -10.97 -13.10 -18.84
CA MET A 286 -10.96 -11.82 -18.12
C MET A 286 -10.91 -10.60 -19.06
N GLY A 287 -10.32 -10.73 -20.25
CA GLY A 287 -10.42 -9.70 -21.28
C GLY A 287 -9.17 -8.84 -21.33
N LYS A 288 -9.31 -7.52 -21.31
CA LYS A 288 -8.19 -6.59 -21.07
C LYS A 288 -8.29 -6.01 -19.67
N GLY A 289 -7.17 -5.52 -19.17
CA GLY A 289 -7.07 -4.91 -17.85
C GLY A 289 -6.15 -5.73 -16.95
N ASP A 290 -5.90 -5.23 -15.74
CA ASP A 290 -5.08 -5.95 -14.76
C ASP A 290 -5.98 -6.82 -13.88
N ASP A 291 -6.39 -7.98 -14.39
CA ASP A 291 -7.42 -8.80 -13.79
C ASP A 291 -6.89 -9.73 -12.71
N THR A 292 -7.80 -10.31 -11.92
CA THR A 292 -7.43 -11.30 -10.90
C THR A 292 -8.38 -12.47 -10.89
N VAL A 293 -7.85 -13.68 -11.10
CA VAL A 293 -8.58 -14.93 -10.92
C VAL A 293 -8.01 -15.71 -9.75
N THR A 294 -8.83 -15.93 -8.71
CA THR A 294 -8.50 -16.86 -7.64
C THR A 294 -9.02 -18.26 -7.99
N VAL A 295 -8.15 -19.26 -8.09
CA VAL A 295 -8.53 -20.65 -8.35
C VAL A 295 -8.40 -21.46 -7.06
N ASN A 296 -9.51 -21.80 -6.43
CA ASN A 296 -9.58 -22.61 -5.21
C ASN A 296 -9.64 -24.11 -5.55
N ALA A 297 -8.76 -24.56 -6.43
CA ALA A 297 -8.63 -25.95 -6.84
C ALA A 297 -7.26 -26.21 -7.49
N ALA A 298 -6.69 -27.38 -7.24
CA ALA A 298 -5.46 -27.83 -7.89
C ALA A 298 -5.62 -28.16 -9.39
N ALA A 299 -6.85 -28.24 -9.90
CA ALA A 299 -7.14 -28.59 -11.29
C ALA A 299 -8.36 -27.82 -11.81
N VAL A 300 -8.31 -27.42 -13.08
CA VAL A 300 -9.49 -26.96 -13.83
C VAL A 300 -10.35 -28.18 -14.19
N GLY A 301 -11.67 -28.03 -14.10
CA GLY A 301 -12.62 -29.09 -14.44
C GLY A 301 -12.59 -29.44 -15.94
N ALA A 302 -13.09 -30.63 -16.29
CA ALA A 302 -13.10 -31.08 -17.68
C ALA A 302 -13.86 -30.09 -18.59
N GLY A 303 -13.19 -29.63 -19.65
CA GLY A 303 -13.73 -28.64 -20.60
C GLY A 303 -13.67 -27.18 -20.12
N GLY A 304 -13.19 -26.93 -18.89
CA GLY A 304 -12.97 -25.58 -18.38
C GLY A 304 -11.64 -24.98 -18.84
N SER A 305 -11.57 -23.66 -18.79
CA SER A 305 -10.36 -22.89 -19.05
C SER A 305 -10.38 -21.58 -18.27
N VAL A 306 -9.20 -21.08 -17.94
CA VAL A 306 -9.03 -19.78 -17.28
C VAL A 306 -8.01 -18.97 -18.08
N THR A 307 -8.41 -17.79 -18.55
CA THR A 307 -7.54 -16.92 -19.35
C THR A 307 -7.61 -15.50 -18.80
N GLY A 308 -6.46 -14.92 -18.43
CA GLY A 308 -6.35 -13.50 -18.08
C GLY A 308 -6.68 -12.65 -19.30
N GLY A 309 -5.71 -12.47 -20.19
CA GLY A 309 -5.93 -11.83 -21.49
C GLY A 309 -4.86 -10.78 -21.76
N GLU A 310 -5.25 -9.54 -22.06
CA GLU A 310 -4.30 -8.44 -22.27
C GLU A 310 -4.17 -7.59 -20.99
N GLY A 311 -2.98 -7.50 -20.42
CA GLY A 311 -2.75 -6.69 -19.23
C GLY A 311 -1.72 -7.33 -18.32
N THR A 312 -1.66 -6.90 -17.07
CA THR A 312 -0.88 -7.59 -16.03
C THR A 312 -1.82 -8.41 -15.15
N ASP A 313 -2.09 -9.63 -15.57
CA ASP A 313 -3.10 -10.49 -14.94
C ASP A 313 -2.53 -11.31 -13.80
N THR A 314 -3.32 -11.45 -12.73
CA THR A 314 -2.96 -12.20 -11.52
C THR A 314 -3.71 -13.53 -11.42
N LEU A 315 -2.95 -14.63 -11.44
CA LEU A 315 -3.44 -15.95 -11.04
C LEU A 315 -3.19 -16.14 -9.55
N SER A 316 -4.24 -16.22 -8.74
CA SER A 316 -4.14 -16.43 -7.30
C SER A 316 -4.49 -17.88 -6.92
N LEU A 317 -3.59 -18.54 -6.18
CA LEU A 317 -3.73 -19.92 -5.72
C LEU A 317 -3.44 -20.00 -4.21
N SER A 318 -4.00 -20.99 -3.52
CA SER A 318 -3.42 -21.42 -2.24
C SER A 318 -2.03 -22.01 -2.50
N ALA A 319 -1.11 -22.00 -1.51
CA ALA A 319 0.21 -22.58 -1.75
C ALA A 319 0.15 -24.09 -2.07
N ALA A 320 -0.77 -24.82 -1.41
CA ALA A 320 -0.95 -26.25 -1.65
C ALA A 320 -1.46 -26.53 -3.08
N ASP A 321 -2.40 -25.70 -3.55
CA ASP A 321 -2.87 -25.77 -4.93
C ASP A 321 -1.76 -25.35 -5.90
N ALA A 322 -0.95 -24.33 -5.60
CA ALA A 322 0.16 -23.90 -6.45
C ALA A 322 1.20 -25.02 -6.66
N TYR A 323 1.55 -25.79 -5.62
CA TYR A 323 2.44 -26.94 -5.76
C TYR A 323 1.88 -27.99 -6.71
N THR A 324 0.60 -28.35 -6.51
CA THR A 324 -0.05 -29.40 -7.29
C THR A 324 -0.30 -28.97 -8.73
N ALA A 325 -0.79 -27.74 -8.91
CA ALA A 325 -1.16 -27.15 -10.19
C ALA A 325 0.07 -26.88 -11.07
N SER A 326 1.16 -26.33 -10.51
CA SER A 326 2.40 -26.09 -11.28
C SER A 326 3.13 -27.37 -11.67
N ALA A 327 2.85 -28.50 -11.01
CA ALA A 327 3.36 -29.81 -11.42
C ALA A 327 2.49 -30.46 -12.53
N ALA A 328 1.26 -29.99 -12.74
CA ALA A 328 0.30 -30.61 -13.66
C ALA A 328 0.26 -29.91 -15.03
N THR A 329 0.68 -30.63 -16.08
CA THR A 329 0.62 -30.10 -17.46
C THR A 329 -0.80 -29.82 -17.93
N THR A 330 -1.80 -30.55 -17.42
CA THR A 330 -3.22 -30.30 -17.70
C THR A 330 -3.68 -28.94 -17.18
N PHE A 331 -3.24 -28.55 -15.98
CA PHE A 331 -3.52 -27.23 -15.44
C PHE A 331 -2.83 -26.14 -16.25
N ALA A 332 -1.52 -26.29 -16.51
CA ALA A 332 -0.75 -25.33 -17.31
C ALA A 332 -1.29 -25.13 -18.74
N ASN A 333 -1.98 -26.12 -19.30
CA ASN A 333 -2.63 -26.00 -20.61
C ASN A 333 -4.00 -25.32 -20.55
N ALA A 334 -4.69 -25.38 -19.42
CA ALA A 334 -6.01 -24.80 -19.22
C ALA A 334 -5.97 -23.35 -18.71
N VAL A 335 -4.84 -22.93 -18.15
CA VAL A 335 -4.64 -21.61 -17.53
C VAL A 335 -3.62 -20.79 -18.32
N LYS A 336 -4.02 -19.63 -18.86
CA LYS A 336 -3.22 -18.84 -19.82
C LYS A 336 -3.33 -17.33 -19.61
N GLY A 337 -2.36 -16.58 -20.15
CA GLY A 337 -2.36 -15.11 -20.16
C GLY A 337 -2.24 -14.50 -18.78
N PHE A 338 -1.35 -15.03 -17.94
CA PHE A 338 -1.05 -14.47 -16.62
C PHE A 338 0.43 -14.07 -16.49
N GLU A 339 0.68 -12.93 -15.85
CA GLU A 339 2.01 -12.33 -15.64
C GLU A 339 2.42 -12.38 -14.15
N VAL A 340 1.43 -12.51 -13.27
CA VAL A 340 1.62 -12.57 -11.82
C VAL A 340 1.04 -13.86 -11.26
N LEU A 341 1.86 -14.61 -10.55
CA LEU A 341 1.40 -15.72 -9.70
C LEU A 341 1.32 -15.25 -8.26
N GLN A 342 0.11 -15.13 -7.73
CA GLN A 342 -0.09 -14.86 -6.31
C GLN A 342 -0.31 -16.17 -5.56
N ILE A 343 0.41 -16.35 -4.46
CA ILE A 343 0.26 -17.49 -3.55
C ILE A 343 -0.22 -17.02 -2.18
N GLY A 344 -1.29 -17.64 -1.70
CA GLY A 344 -1.82 -17.42 -0.34
C GLY A 344 -0.92 -18.00 0.75
N ALA A 345 -1.37 -17.92 2.00
CA ALA A 345 -0.64 -18.47 3.15
C ALA A 345 -0.27 -19.95 2.92
N THR A 346 0.97 -20.33 3.25
CA THR A 346 1.51 -21.64 2.88
C THR A 346 1.04 -22.74 3.82
N ALA A 347 0.22 -23.67 3.31
CA ALA A 347 -0.25 -24.84 4.05
C ALA A 347 0.57 -26.13 3.81
N GLY A 348 1.84 -26.03 3.40
CA GLY A 348 2.72 -27.19 3.23
C GLY A 348 4.07 -26.86 2.58
N ALA A 349 4.99 -27.82 2.61
CA ALA A 349 6.27 -27.76 1.90
C ALA A 349 6.12 -28.33 0.48
N GLY A 350 6.75 -27.71 -0.51
CA GLY A 350 6.67 -28.13 -1.91
C GLY A 350 7.46 -27.22 -2.84
N GLU A 351 7.44 -27.56 -4.13
CA GLU A 351 8.07 -26.79 -5.20
C GLU A 351 7.00 -26.22 -6.14
N ILE A 352 7.05 -24.92 -6.38
CA ILE A 352 6.23 -24.20 -7.35
C ILE A 352 7.07 -24.02 -8.62
N LYS A 353 6.62 -24.63 -9.72
CA LYS A 353 7.35 -24.64 -11.00
C LYS A 353 6.81 -23.59 -11.96
N VAL A 354 7.39 -22.39 -11.93
CA VAL A 354 6.95 -21.25 -12.74
C VAL A 354 7.13 -21.54 -14.24
N ASN A 355 8.22 -22.19 -14.62
CA ASN A 355 8.47 -22.62 -16.00
C ASN A 355 7.38 -23.57 -16.56
N ASN A 356 6.81 -24.44 -15.72
CA ASN A 356 5.71 -25.30 -16.12
C ASN A 356 4.42 -24.50 -16.34
N LEU A 357 4.16 -23.49 -15.52
CA LEU A 357 3.02 -22.59 -15.73
C LEU A 357 3.22 -21.74 -17.00
N ASN A 358 4.44 -21.30 -17.27
CA ASN A 358 4.81 -20.59 -18.50
C ASN A 358 4.97 -21.51 -19.73
N ASN A 359 4.70 -22.82 -19.60
CA ASN A 359 4.92 -23.80 -20.66
C ASN A 359 4.27 -23.39 -21.99
N ALA A 360 5.01 -23.57 -23.09
CA ALA A 360 4.59 -23.21 -24.44
C ALA A 360 4.11 -21.75 -24.59
N SER A 361 4.61 -20.83 -23.76
CA SER A 361 4.17 -19.42 -23.71
C SER A 361 2.68 -19.27 -23.38
N ASN A 362 2.08 -20.24 -22.68
CA ASN A 362 0.71 -20.11 -22.21
C ASN A 362 0.58 -18.95 -21.21
N ASN A 363 1.60 -18.73 -20.38
CA ASN A 363 1.71 -17.63 -19.43
C ASN A 363 3.06 -16.94 -19.55
N ALA A 364 3.14 -15.71 -19.03
CA ALA A 364 4.33 -14.88 -18.98
C ALA A 364 4.66 -14.47 -17.53
N ILE A 365 4.54 -15.42 -16.60
CA ILE A 365 4.74 -15.16 -15.17
C ILE A 365 6.17 -14.71 -14.93
N THR A 366 6.31 -13.45 -14.54
CA THR A 366 7.59 -12.80 -14.19
C THR A 366 7.64 -12.37 -12.73
N LYS A 367 6.48 -12.33 -12.05
CA LYS A 367 6.34 -11.97 -10.64
C LYS A 367 5.60 -13.04 -9.86
N VAL A 368 6.18 -13.49 -8.75
CA VAL A 368 5.52 -14.38 -7.77
C VAL A 368 5.29 -13.59 -6.49
N VAL A 369 4.03 -13.49 -6.03
CA VAL A 369 3.65 -12.72 -4.85
C VAL A 369 3.26 -13.67 -3.72
N ALA A 370 4.06 -13.72 -2.66
CA ALA A 370 3.72 -14.36 -1.40
C ALA A 370 2.81 -13.43 -0.58
N ASN A 371 1.49 -13.61 -0.73
CA ASN A 371 0.47 -12.73 -0.16
C ASN A 371 0.09 -13.07 1.30
N GLY A 372 0.55 -14.21 1.82
CA GLY A 372 0.35 -14.62 3.21
C GLY A 372 1.63 -15.14 3.84
N ALA A 373 1.66 -15.20 5.17
CA ALA A 373 2.85 -15.62 5.91
C ALA A 373 3.31 -17.02 5.50
N VAL A 374 4.62 -17.17 5.28
CA VAL A 374 5.23 -18.45 4.95
C VAL A 374 5.68 -19.17 6.22
N GLY A 375 4.89 -20.16 6.65
CA GLY A 375 5.14 -20.98 7.84
C GLY A 375 6.09 -22.17 7.61
N HIS A 376 6.40 -22.48 6.35
CA HIS A 376 7.18 -23.66 5.93
C HIS A 376 8.13 -23.30 4.79
N ALA A 377 9.18 -24.10 4.58
CA ALA A 377 10.08 -23.83 3.46
C ALA A 377 9.35 -23.95 2.10
N VAL A 378 9.45 -22.92 1.28
CA VAL A 378 8.88 -22.86 -0.07
C VAL A 378 10.01 -22.85 -1.08
N THR A 379 9.90 -23.65 -2.13
CA THR A 379 10.79 -23.56 -3.29
C THR A 379 10.02 -23.01 -4.48
N ILE A 380 10.51 -21.93 -5.09
CA ILE A 380 10.01 -21.35 -6.33
C ILE A 380 11.09 -21.58 -7.40
N SER A 381 10.76 -22.35 -8.42
CA SER A 381 11.70 -22.76 -9.46
C SER A 381 11.25 -22.38 -10.86
N GLY A 382 12.20 -22.45 -11.80
CA GLY A 382 11.94 -22.10 -13.19
C GLY A 382 11.72 -20.61 -13.44
N LEU A 383 12.23 -19.75 -12.55
CA LEU A 383 12.27 -18.30 -12.77
C LEU A 383 13.27 -17.99 -13.89
N THR A 384 13.04 -16.93 -14.65
CA THR A 384 14.02 -16.38 -15.59
C THR A 384 14.80 -15.25 -14.93
N SER A 385 16.02 -14.96 -15.41
CA SER A 385 16.82 -13.84 -14.92
C SER A 385 16.03 -12.53 -15.04
N GLY A 386 15.96 -11.77 -13.95
CA GLY A 386 15.16 -10.55 -13.83
C GLY A 386 13.74 -10.76 -13.29
N ASN A 387 13.32 -12.00 -13.01
CA ASN A 387 12.03 -12.25 -12.36
C ASN A 387 12.03 -11.80 -10.90
N THR A 388 10.83 -11.56 -10.38
CA THR A 388 10.60 -11.03 -9.03
C THR A 388 9.90 -12.03 -8.12
N ILE A 389 10.36 -12.16 -6.89
CA ILE A 389 9.57 -12.72 -5.78
C ILE A 389 9.23 -11.57 -4.83
N GLU A 390 7.95 -11.31 -4.60
CA GLU A 390 7.48 -10.26 -3.71
C GLU A 390 6.85 -10.86 -2.45
N PHE A 391 7.23 -10.35 -1.28
CA PHE A 391 6.69 -10.72 0.01
C PHE A 391 5.77 -9.62 0.54
N LYS A 392 4.51 -9.97 0.84
CA LYS A 392 3.55 -9.05 1.46
C LYS A 392 3.25 -9.35 2.94
N ALA A 393 3.84 -10.42 3.47
CA ALA A 393 3.69 -10.84 4.86
C ALA A 393 5.00 -11.43 5.39
N GLY A 394 5.18 -11.39 6.71
CA GLY A 394 6.35 -11.96 7.37
C GLY A 394 6.38 -13.49 7.34
N ASN A 395 7.58 -14.06 7.29
CA ASN A 395 7.85 -15.48 7.15
C ASN A 395 8.60 -16.03 8.38
N THR A 396 8.28 -17.26 8.75
CA THR A 396 9.01 -17.99 9.81
C THR A 396 9.93 -19.07 9.24
N ALA A 397 9.95 -19.26 7.93
CA ALA A 397 10.79 -20.23 7.23
C ALA A 397 11.44 -19.62 5.99
N ALA A 398 12.53 -20.24 5.53
CA ALA A 398 13.27 -19.80 4.36
C ALA A 398 12.49 -20.00 3.05
N THR A 399 12.71 -19.11 2.10
CA THR A 399 12.22 -19.23 0.72
C THR A 399 13.39 -19.50 -0.22
N THR A 400 13.31 -20.56 -1.02
CA THR A 400 14.32 -20.88 -2.03
C THR A 400 13.83 -20.45 -3.40
N ALA A 401 14.64 -19.65 -4.09
CA ALA A 401 14.40 -19.17 -5.44
C ALA A 401 15.47 -19.74 -6.37
N THR A 402 15.06 -20.42 -7.45
CA THR A 402 16.00 -20.89 -8.47
C THR A 402 15.72 -20.25 -9.82
N VAL A 403 16.73 -19.58 -10.36
CA VAL A 403 16.71 -19.02 -11.72
C VAL A 403 17.23 -20.06 -12.71
N THR A 404 16.54 -20.18 -13.83
CA THR A 404 16.87 -21.11 -14.91
C THR A 404 18.23 -20.77 -15.49
N ASN A 405 19.10 -21.78 -15.61
CA ASN A 405 20.48 -21.67 -16.10
C ASN A 405 21.46 -20.87 -15.21
N ALA A 406 21.07 -20.50 -13.98
CA ALA A 406 21.92 -19.74 -13.06
C ALA A 406 23.31 -20.37 -12.86
N ALA A 407 23.38 -21.69 -12.66
CA ALA A 407 24.65 -22.41 -12.51
C ALA A 407 25.62 -22.30 -13.71
N THR A 408 25.14 -21.87 -14.88
CA THR A 408 25.94 -21.69 -16.09
C THR A 408 26.04 -20.24 -16.57
N GLY A 409 25.14 -19.38 -16.09
CA GLY A 409 25.18 -17.96 -16.39
C GLY A 409 26.25 -17.26 -15.57
N THR A 410 26.45 -15.98 -15.87
CA THR A 410 27.49 -15.15 -15.22
C THR A 410 26.98 -13.76 -14.85
N ALA A 411 25.68 -13.53 -15.08
CA ALA A 411 24.99 -12.26 -14.93
C ALA A 411 23.51 -12.52 -14.60
N ASP A 412 23.24 -13.53 -13.78
CA ASP A 412 21.89 -13.89 -13.38
C ASP A 412 21.37 -12.89 -12.34
N VAL A 413 20.10 -12.50 -12.51
CA VAL A 413 19.44 -11.47 -11.71
C VAL A 413 18.21 -12.08 -11.03
N LEU A 414 18.07 -11.83 -9.73
CA LEU A 414 16.85 -12.09 -8.97
C LEU A 414 16.37 -10.78 -8.33
N ASN A 415 15.10 -10.43 -8.54
CA ASN A 415 14.47 -9.32 -7.85
C ASN A 415 13.68 -9.84 -6.64
N VAL A 416 13.78 -9.15 -5.51
CA VAL A 416 13.12 -9.47 -4.25
C VAL A 416 12.32 -8.25 -3.81
N GLY A 417 10.99 -8.32 -3.92
CA GLY A 417 10.09 -7.30 -3.40
C GLY A 417 9.73 -7.57 -1.94
N ILE A 418 9.65 -6.54 -1.11
CA ILE A 418 9.10 -6.59 0.25
C ILE A 418 8.15 -5.40 0.40
N SER A 419 6.85 -5.65 0.52
CA SER A 419 5.82 -4.60 0.48
C SER A 419 4.81 -4.79 1.61
N ASN A 420 4.82 -3.90 2.60
CA ASN A 420 3.92 -3.95 3.75
C ASN A 420 3.88 -2.59 4.48
N ASN A 421 2.77 -2.25 5.15
CA ASN A 421 2.65 -1.01 5.93
C ASN A 421 3.36 -1.08 7.31
N ALA A 422 3.98 -2.21 7.61
CA ALA A 422 4.77 -2.45 8.81
C ALA A 422 6.04 -3.22 8.44
N GLY A 423 7.10 -3.05 9.24
CA GLY A 423 8.31 -3.85 9.12
C GLY A 423 7.99 -5.34 9.23
N ILE A 424 8.44 -6.13 8.25
CA ILE A 424 8.24 -7.58 8.20
C ILE A 424 9.58 -8.29 8.06
N ASN A 425 9.67 -9.48 8.67
CA ASN A 425 10.80 -10.37 8.51
C ASN A 425 10.49 -11.40 7.42
N VAL A 426 11.23 -11.38 6.30
CA VAL A 426 11.05 -12.36 5.21
C VAL A 426 11.89 -13.62 5.38
N ASN A 427 12.62 -13.72 6.50
CA ASN A 427 13.55 -14.81 6.84
C ASN A 427 14.67 -14.91 5.79
N THR A 428 15.22 -16.11 5.57
CA THR A 428 16.27 -16.36 4.57
C THR A 428 15.68 -16.52 3.17
N VAL A 429 16.19 -15.75 2.21
CA VAL A 429 16.05 -16.00 0.78
C VAL A 429 17.28 -16.77 0.30
N ASN A 430 17.09 -18.01 -0.17
CA ASN A 430 18.14 -18.81 -0.78
C ASN A 430 18.13 -18.57 -2.29
N ALA A 431 19.22 -18.04 -2.83
CA ALA A 431 19.39 -17.70 -4.24
C ALA A 431 20.74 -18.25 -4.74
N ALA A 432 20.77 -19.55 -5.00
CA ALA A 432 21.97 -20.23 -5.48
C ALA A 432 22.36 -19.75 -6.88
N ASP A 433 23.66 -19.55 -7.10
CA ASP A 433 24.25 -19.19 -8.39
C ASP A 433 23.73 -17.87 -9.01
N ILE A 434 23.24 -16.93 -8.20
CA ILE A 434 22.79 -15.61 -8.65
C ILE A 434 23.88 -14.56 -8.43
N GLU A 435 24.30 -13.83 -9.48
CA GLU A 435 25.29 -12.75 -9.36
C GLU A 435 24.72 -11.42 -8.87
N THR A 436 23.46 -11.12 -9.20
CA THR A 436 22.81 -9.85 -8.85
C THR A 436 21.48 -10.08 -8.14
N VAL A 437 21.35 -9.56 -6.93
CA VAL A 437 20.09 -9.58 -6.17
C VAL A 437 19.63 -8.16 -5.93
N ASN A 438 18.46 -7.79 -6.43
CA ASN A 438 17.88 -6.47 -6.23
C ASN A 438 16.74 -6.55 -5.23
N PHE A 439 16.78 -5.74 -4.17
CA PHE A 439 15.69 -5.59 -3.23
C PHE A 439 14.87 -4.35 -3.58
N LEU A 440 13.55 -4.51 -3.69
CA LEU A 440 12.58 -3.43 -3.78
C LEU A 440 11.74 -3.43 -2.50
N THR A 441 11.82 -2.37 -1.73
CA THR A 441 11.20 -2.25 -0.40
C THR A 441 10.10 -1.20 -0.45
N ASP A 442 8.94 -1.48 0.14
CA ASP A 442 7.75 -0.64 -0.04
C ASP A 442 6.92 -0.55 1.25
N ASP A 443 6.78 0.66 1.79
CA ASP A 443 5.83 0.98 2.84
C ASP A 443 4.49 1.39 2.21
N THR A 444 3.58 0.41 2.11
CA THR A 444 2.24 0.61 1.53
C THR A 444 1.34 1.59 2.29
N ALA A 445 1.78 2.18 3.41
CA ALA A 445 1.04 3.23 4.09
C ALA A 445 0.84 4.44 3.16
N THR A 446 -0.34 5.07 3.22
CA THR A 446 -0.65 6.27 2.41
C THR A 446 0.27 7.45 2.74
N VAL A 447 0.86 7.44 3.93
CA VAL A 447 1.94 8.34 4.35
C VAL A 447 3.06 7.46 4.91
N PRO A 448 4.07 7.12 4.09
CA PRO A 448 5.12 6.20 4.50
C PRO A 448 5.89 6.72 5.71
N THR A 449 6.01 5.86 6.72
CA THR A 449 6.84 6.07 7.92
C THR A 449 8.20 5.41 7.73
N ALA A 450 9.20 5.77 8.54
CA ALA A 450 10.49 5.09 8.51
C ALA A 450 10.36 3.69 9.14
N ILE A 451 9.87 2.70 8.37
CA ILE A 451 9.90 1.29 8.74
C ILE A 451 11.19 0.65 8.21
N ALA A 452 11.56 -0.50 8.77
CA ALA A 452 12.61 -1.35 8.23
C ALA A 452 12.12 -2.80 8.15
N HIS A 453 12.29 -3.42 6.99
CA HIS A 453 12.11 -4.86 6.83
C HIS A 453 13.38 -5.60 7.26
N THR A 454 13.27 -6.91 7.50
CA THR A 454 14.45 -7.73 7.81
C THR A 454 14.53 -8.94 6.89
N ALA A 455 15.72 -9.23 6.37
CA ALA A 455 15.98 -10.36 5.50
C ALA A 455 17.34 -10.97 5.78
N ALA A 456 17.49 -12.27 5.52
CA ALA A 456 18.78 -12.90 5.33
C ALA A 456 18.90 -13.35 3.87
N LEU A 457 20.08 -13.22 3.28
CA LEU A 457 20.34 -13.66 1.91
C LEU A 457 21.44 -14.71 1.88
N SER A 458 21.10 -15.89 1.38
CA SER A 458 22.04 -16.97 1.08
C SER A 458 22.26 -17.04 -0.43
N ALA A 459 23.25 -16.29 -0.92
CA ALA A 459 23.60 -16.20 -2.33
C ALA A 459 25.13 -16.17 -2.50
N ALA A 460 25.76 -17.35 -2.54
CA ALA A 460 27.23 -17.46 -2.53
C ALA A 460 27.92 -16.82 -3.75
N ALA A 461 27.23 -16.75 -4.89
CA ALA A 461 27.72 -16.16 -6.13
C ALA A 461 27.44 -14.66 -6.27
N ALA A 462 26.68 -14.05 -5.34
CA ALA A 462 26.27 -12.66 -5.45
C ALA A 462 27.47 -11.71 -5.40
N LYS A 463 27.63 -10.94 -6.48
CA LYS A 463 28.64 -9.88 -6.64
C LYS A 463 28.04 -8.50 -6.43
N SER A 464 26.75 -8.36 -6.75
CA SER A 464 26.01 -7.11 -6.64
C SER A 464 24.72 -7.33 -5.86
N ILE A 465 24.50 -6.48 -4.86
CA ILE A 465 23.22 -6.35 -4.17
C ILE A 465 22.79 -4.90 -4.29
N THR A 466 21.56 -4.65 -4.73
CA THR A 466 20.97 -3.30 -4.70
C THR A 466 19.77 -3.28 -3.78
N VAL A 467 19.51 -2.15 -3.15
CA VAL A 467 18.32 -1.90 -2.35
C VAL A 467 17.71 -0.57 -2.78
N ALA A 468 16.43 -0.59 -3.11
CA ALA A 468 15.68 0.59 -3.48
C ALA A 468 14.27 0.58 -2.90
N GLY A 469 13.64 1.76 -2.85
CA GLY A 469 12.26 1.89 -2.40
C GLY A 469 12.04 2.97 -1.35
N ASP A 470 10.93 2.88 -0.61
CA ASP A 470 10.55 3.85 0.42
C ASP A 470 10.44 3.25 1.83
N ALA A 471 11.09 2.10 2.04
CA ALA A 471 11.27 1.46 3.34
C ALA A 471 12.73 1.02 3.54
N GLY A 472 13.15 0.92 4.80
CA GLY A 472 14.48 0.43 5.17
C GLY A 472 14.63 -1.10 5.07
N LEU A 473 15.86 -1.59 5.15
CA LEU A 473 16.17 -3.02 5.12
C LEU A 473 17.35 -3.38 6.03
N ALA A 474 17.13 -4.24 7.02
CA ALA A 474 18.19 -4.95 7.71
C ALA A 474 18.48 -6.29 7.02
N LEU A 475 19.62 -6.37 6.34
CA LEU A 475 20.10 -7.49 5.55
C LEU A 475 21.30 -8.18 6.20
N THR A 476 21.15 -9.47 6.52
CA THR A 476 22.28 -10.34 6.86
C THR A 476 22.77 -11.07 5.60
N PHE A 477 24.04 -10.88 5.24
CA PHE A 477 24.65 -11.54 4.08
C PHE A 477 26.05 -12.07 4.39
N THR A 478 26.22 -13.39 4.37
CA THR A 478 27.51 -14.04 4.72
C THR A 478 28.30 -14.54 3.50
N GLY A 479 27.90 -14.16 2.28
CA GLY A 479 28.61 -14.54 1.06
C GLY A 479 29.96 -13.82 0.95
N THR A 480 30.90 -14.44 0.23
CA THR A 480 32.28 -13.94 0.10
C THR A 480 32.54 -13.24 -1.24
N ALA A 481 31.65 -13.38 -2.22
CA ALA A 481 31.85 -12.89 -3.59
C ALA A 481 31.45 -11.42 -3.82
N LEU A 482 30.79 -10.78 -2.85
CA LEU A 482 30.21 -9.44 -2.99
C LEU A 482 31.30 -8.39 -3.28
N THR A 483 31.07 -7.59 -4.31
CA THR A 483 31.90 -6.44 -4.71
C THR A 483 31.13 -5.12 -4.67
N SER A 484 29.80 -5.17 -4.66
CA SER A 484 28.94 -3.98 -4.63
C SER A 484 27.71 -4.23 -3.77
N PHE A 485 27.49 -3.38 -2.78
CA PHE A 485 26.20 -3.19 -2.12
C PHE A 485 25.79 -1.73 -2.32
N ASP A 486 24.64 -1.50 -2.93
CA ASP A 486 24.16 -0.15 -3.22
C ASP A 486 22.72 0.03 -2.75
N ALA A 487 22.56 0.73 -1.62
CA ALA A 487 21.26 1.11 -1.09
C ALA A 487 20.91 2.59 -1.32
N SER A 488 21.62 3.28 -2.22
CA SER A 488 21.32 4.67 -2.58
C SER A 488 19.93 4.89 -3.20
N GLY A 489 19.26 3.82 -3.61
CA GLY A 489 17.86 3.87 -4.09
C GLY A 489 16.82 3.89 -2.97
N VAL A 490 17.21 3.77 -1.70
CA VAL A 490 16.29 3.86 -0.56
C VAL A 490 16.01 5.32 -0.25
N THR A 491 14.74 5.69 -0.20
CA THR A 491 14.30 7.07 -0.02
C THR A 491 13.87 7.37 1.42
N LYS A 492 13.59 6.33 2.21
CA LYS A 492 13.17 6.41 3.61
C LYS A 492 13.51 5.13 4.36
N GLY A 493 13.76 5.27 5.66
CA GLY A 493 14.10 4.15 6.54
C GLY A 493 15.57 3.79 6.48
N ALA A 494 16.06 3.16 7.54
CA ALA A 494 17.47 2.78 7.67
C ALA A 494 17.79 1.44 6.99
N VAL A 495 19.00 1.33 6.48
CA VAL A 495 19.59 0.12 5.92
C VAL A 495 20.65 -0.39 6.87
N SER A 496 20.59 -1.68 7.20
CA SER A 496 21.62 -2.35 7.98
C SER A 496 22.19 -3.51 7.16
N LEU A 497 23.50 -3.56 6.97
CA LEU A 497 24.21 -4.63 6.29
C LEU A 497 25.28 -5.20 7.22
N THR A 498 25.18 -6.50 7.51
CA THR A 498 26.30 -7.27 8.09
C THR A 498 26.85 -8.20 7.03
N THR A 499 28.12 -8.00 6.66
CA THR A 499 28.79 -8.79 5.60
C THR A 499 29.55 -9.99 6.16
N GLY A 500 29.83 -10.97 5.29
CA GLY A 500 30.74 -12.08 5.58
C GLY A 500 32.20 -11.75 5.26
N ALA A 501 33.03 -12.80 5.15
CA ALA A 501 34.43 -12.67 4.77
C ALA A 501 34.60 -12.33 3.28
N LEU A 502 34.37 -11.07 2.91
CA LEU A 502 34.50 -10.59 1.53
C LEU A 502 35.90 -10.92 1.00
N ALA A 503 35.94 -11.70 -0.09
CA ALA A 503 37.17 -12.19 -0.72
C ALA A 503 37.65 -11.27 -1.86
N ASN A 504 36.88 -10.23 -2.18
CA ASN A 504 37.18 -9.21 -3.18
C ASN A 504 37.04 -7.82 -2.54
N ALA A 505 37.68 -6.81 -3.14
CA ALA A 505 37.42 -5.44 -2.76
C ALA A 505 35.96 -5.07 -3.06
N ALA A 506 35.31 -4.34 -2.15
CA ALA A 506 33.89 -4.05 -2.24
C ALA A 506 33.56 -2.58 -1.96
N THR A 507 32.55 -2.06 -2.65
CA THR A 507 31.94 -0.76 -2.37
C THR A 507 30.56 -0.97 -1.75
N LEU A 508 30.33 -0.41 -0.57
CA LEU A 508 29.11 -0.59 0.23
C LEU A 508 28.52 0.79 0.54
N LYS A 509 27.29 1.05 0.10
CA LYS A 509 26.60 2.35 0.24
C LYS A 509 25.30 2.21 1.05
N GLY A 510 25.11 3.05 2.06
CA GLY A 510 23.93 3.08 2.94
C GLY A 510 22.75 3.80 2.30
N GLY A 511 22.98 5.01 1.80
CA GLY A 511 21.96 5.79 1.11
C GLY A 511 21.37 6.87 2.00
N ALA A 512 20.05 6.88 2.15
CA ALA A 512 19.36 7.81 3.04
C ALA A 512 18.81 7.05 4.25
N GLY A 513 18.88 7.65 5.44
CA GLY A 513 18.51 7.01 6.69
C GLY A 513 19.71 6.90 7.62
N ASN A 514 19.48 6.45 8.85
CA ASN A 514 20.57 6.21 9.80
C ASN A 514 21.07 4.78 9.58
N ASP A 515 22.03 4.61 8.70
CA ASP A 515 22.44 3.32 8.17
C ASP A 515 23.50 2.64 9.05
N THR A 516 23.65 1.33 8.89
CA THR A 516 24.67 0.55 9.60
C THR A 516 25.33 -0.42 8.64
N ILE A 517 26.62 -0.23 8.36
CA ILE A 517 27.40 -1.13 7.51
C ILE A 517 28.54 -1.72 8.32
N ASP A 518 28.49 -3.04 8.52
CA ASP A 518 29.54 -3.82 9.18
C ASP A 518 30.30 -4.69 8.16
N ALA A 519 31.52 -4.23 7.84
CA ALA A 519 32.50 -4.92 7.01
C ALA A 519 33.72 -5.43 7.81
N SER A 520 33.61 -5.53 9.14
CA SER A 520 34.70 -5.99 10.02
C SER A 520 35.23 -7.39 9.66
N ALA A 521 34.37 -8.24 9.08
CA ALA A 521 34.71 -9.58 8.63
C ALA A 521 35.41 -9.62 7.27
N ALA A 522 35.38 -8.54 6.48
CA ALA A 522 35.95 -8.51 5.14
C ALA A 522 37.46 -8.79 5.17
N THR A 523 37.96 -9.53 4.19
CA THR A 523 39.39 -9.90 4.07
C THR A 523 40.14 -9.09 3.00
N LYS A 524 39.44 -8.13 2.41
CA LYS A 524 39.90 -7.22 1.36
C LYS A 524 39.46 -5.79 1.65
N ALA A 525 40.08 -4.85 0.94
CA ALA A 525 39.78 -3.42 1.06
C ALA A 525 38.29 -3.14 0.82
N VAL A 526 37.70 -2.30 1.65
CA VAL A 526 36.32 -1.84 1.47
C VAL A 526 36.25 -0.33 1.28
N THR A 527 35.32 0.10 0.44
CA THR A 527 34.88 1.48 0.31
C THR A 527 33.50 1.58 0.94
N LEU A 528 33.36 2.35 2.01
CA LEU A 528 32.10 2.56 2.72
C LEU A 528 31.61 3.99 2.47
N GLU A 529 30.34 4.13 2.11
CA GLU A 529 29.65 5.42 1.99
C GLU A 529 28.38 5.35 2.85
N GLY A 530 28.28 6.15 3.90
CA GLY A 530 27.08 6.22 4.75
C GLY A 530 25.94 6.89 3.98
N GLY A 531 26.11 8.17 3.67
CA GLY A 531 25.18 8.93 2.85
C GLY A 531 24.53 10.04 3.67
N ALA A 532 23.22 9.99 3.87
CA ALA A 532 22.50 11.00 4.63
C ALA A 532 21.79 10.40 5.83
N GLY A 533 22.08 10.90 7.02
CA GLY A 533 21.59 10.38 8.30
C GLY A 533 22.75 10.07 9.23
N ASN A 534 22.46 9.69 10.47
CA ASN A 534 23.51 9.36 11.43
C ASN A 534 23.94 7.90 11.22
N ASP A 535 25.04 7.69 10.51
CA ASP A 535 25.47 6.39 10.04
C ASP A 535 26.45 5.71 10.99
N THR A 536 26.49 4.37 10.96
CA THR A 536 27.48 3.55 11.68
C THR A 536 28.25 2.69 10.69
N LEU A 537 29.52 3.01 10.48
CA LEU A 537 30.37 2.40 9.45
C LEU A 537 31.55 1.69 10.10
N THR A 538 31.72 0.40 9.82
CA THR A 538 32.87 -0.39 10.31
C THR A 538 33.61 -1.04 9.15
N GLY A 539 34.85 -0.61 8.91
CA GLY A 539 35.75 -1.11 7.89
C GLY A 539 36.45 -2.43 8.24
N SER A 540 37.27 -2.92 7.31
CA SER A 540 38.01 -4.17 7.48
C SER A 540 39.26 -3.96 8.34
N SER A 541 39.54 -4.88 9.26
CA SER A 541 40.82 -4.91 9.96
C SER A 541 41.97 -5.51 9.13
N ALA A 542 41.65 -6.15 8.00
CA ALA A 542 42.61 -6.93 7.21
C ALA A 542 43.37 -6.09 6.17
N GLU A 543 42.75 -5.06 5.60
CA GLU A 543 43.28 -4.22 4.51
C GLU A 543 42.96 -2.74 4.75
N THR A 544 43.52 -1.85 3.91
CA THR A 544 43.24 -0.41 3.93
C THR A 544 41.81 -0.12 3.46
N ASN A 545 41.13 0.80 4.12
CA ASN A 545 39.75 1.17 3.85
C ASN A 545 39.65 2.60 3.30
N THR A 546 38.56 2.86 2.57
CA THR A 546 38.12 4.23 2.24
C THR A 546 36.72 4.40 2.82
N ILE A 547 36.53 5.35 3.73
CA ILE A 547 35.27 5.54 4.43
C ILE A 547 34.83 6.99 4.26
N ASN A 548 33.58 7.19 3.87
CA ASN A 548 32.92 8.48 3.84
C ASN A 548 31.64 8.38 4.69
N GLY A 549 31.57 9.13 5.80
CA GLY A 549 30.38 9.18 6.65
C GLY A 549 29.21 9.81 5.89
N GLY A 550 29.34 11.09 5.57
CA GLY A 550 28.37 11.80 4.74
C GLY A 550 27.74 12.97 5.49
N ASP A 551 26.42 13.12 5.40
CA ASP A 551 25.67 14.11 6.17
C ASP A 551 25.09 13.44 7.42
N GLY A 552 25.31 13.97 8.62
CA GLY A 552 24.79 13.41 9.87
C GLY A 552 25.88 13.30 10.93
N ASN A 553 25.50 12.86 12.13
CA ASN A 553 26.47 12.57 13.18
C ASN A 553 26.88 11.09 13.09
N ASP A 554 27.99 10.83 12.43
CA ASP A 554 28.40 9.49 12.05
C ASP A 554 29.30 8.83 13.11
N THR A 555 29.26 7.50 13.17
CA THR A 555 30.18 6.67 13.94
C THR A 555 31.00 5.81 13.00
N ILE A 556 32.30 6.09 12.91
CA ILE A 556 33.20 5.45 11.94
C ILE A 556 34.28 4.66 12.66
N VAL A 557 34.45 3.39 12.27
CA VAL A 557 35.56 2.53 12.68
C VAL A 557 36.35 2.12 11.43
N GLY A 558 37.61 2.55 11.33
CA GLY A 558 38.50 2.29 10.19
C GLY A 558 38.95 0.84 10.10
N GLY A 559 39.94 0.47 10.92
CA GLY A 559 40.60 -0.82 10.83
C GLY A 559 41.98 -0.82 11.49
N ALA A 560 42.84 -1.75 11.09
CA ALA A 560 44.21 -1.84 11.62
C ALA A 560 45.28 -1.51 10.56
N LYS A 561 44.87 -0.95 9.42
CA LYS A 561 45.71 -0.61 8.27
C LYS A 561 45.59 0.88 8.00
N ALA A 562 46.40 1.39 7.07
CA ALA A 562 46.37 2.80 6.71
C ALA A 562 45.05 3.17 6.02
N ASP A 563 44.12 3.72 6.77
CA ASP A 563 42.77 4.04 6.31
C ASP A 563 42.65 5.48 5.82
N THR A 564 41.75 5.72 4.88
CA THR A 564 41.34 7.06 4.45
C THR A 564 39.89 7.28 4.87
N ILE A 565 39.66 8.24 5.75
CA ILE A 565 38.36 8.52 6.36
C ILE A 565 37.99 9.98 6.08
N ASN A 566 36.83 10.21 5.50
CA ASN A 566 36.16 11.50 5.47
C ASN A 566 34.92 11.38 6.37
N ALA A 567 34.85 12.15 7.44
CA ALA A 567 33.75 12.07 8.38
C ALA A 567 32.51 12.73 7.78
N GLY A 568 32.64 13.98 7.33
CA GLY A 568 31.63 14.65 6.51
C GLY A 568 31.04 15.85 7.23
N ALA A 569 29.72 15.96 7.28
CA ALA A 569 29.03 17.07 7.89
C ALA A 569 28.22 16.61 9.10
N GLY A 570 28.50 17.13 10.28
CA GLY A 570 27.84 16.77 11.53
C GLY A 570 28.89 16.55 12.61
N ASN A 571 28.47 16.11 13.79
CA ASN A 571 29.38 15.86 14.89
C ASN A 571 29.78 14.38 14.90
N ASP A 572 30.88 14.06 14.24
CA ASP A 572 31.27 12.68 13.97
C ASP A 572 32.14 12.09 15.07
N THR A 573 32.10 10.76 15.21
CA THR A 573 32.97 9.99 16.10
C THR A 573 33.79 8.99 15.29
N ILE A 574 35.10 9.21 15.23
CA ILE A 574 36.01 8.43 14.39
C ILE A 574 36.98 7.62 15.25
N THR A 575 36.99 6.31 15.07
CA THR A 575 38.03 5.39 15.55
C THR A 575 38.77 4.81 14.34
N SER A 576 39.85 5.44 13.88
CA SER A 576 40.60 4.92 12.71
C SER A 576 41.29 3.59 13.02
N GLY A 577 41.66 3.38 14.29
CA GLY A 577 42.38 2.20 14.74
C GLY A 577 43.89 2.37 14.60
N LYS A 578 44.58 1.34 14.12
CA LYS A 578 46.04 1.37 13.93
C LYS A 578 46.36 1.67 12.47
N GLY A 579 47.42 2.43 12.23
CA GLY A 579 47.87 2.67 10.86
C GLY A 579 48.39 4.08 10.68
N LEU A 580 48.84 4.35 9.45
CA LEU A 580 49.07 5.71 8.98
C LEU A 580 47.76 6.22 8.38
N ASP A 581 46.82 6.57 9.26
CA ASP A 581 45.47 6.93 8.86
C ASP A 581 45.41 8.39 8.40
N ILE A 582 44.61 8.67 7.38
CA ILE A 582 44.30 10.01 6.89
C ILE A 582 42.84 10.24 7.21
N ILE A 583 42.57 11.24 8.05
CA ILE A 583 41.23 11.56 8.53
C ILE A 583 40.93 13.01 8.14
N ASP A 584 39.81 13.23 7.49
CA ASP A 584 39.21 14.54 7.32
C ASP A 584 37.97 14.61 8.24
N PHE A 585 37.97 15.56 9.17
CA PHE A 585 36.83 15.83 10.04
C PHE A 585 35.66 16.46 9.27
N GLY A 586 35.92 17.22 8.21
CA GLY A 586 34.86 17.93 7.53
C GLY A 586 34.30 19.08 8.37
N THR A 587 32.99 19.13 8.62
CA THR A 587 32.34 20.23 9.35
C THR A 587 31.54 19.72 10.54
N GLY A 588 31.76 20.33 11.71
CA GLY A 588 31.01 20.03 12.93
C GLY A 588 31.93 20.12 14.13
N ASP A 589 31.48 19.59 15.27
CA ASP A 589 32.33 19.37 16.44
C ASP A 589 32.67 17.87 16.52
N ASP A 590 33.76 17.47 15.87
CA ASP A 590 34.13 16.07 15.65
C ASP A 590 34.97 15.49 16.80
N THR A 591 34.94 14.18 16.95
CA THR A 591 35.69 13.45 17.98
C THR A 591 36.52 12.33 17.36
N PHE A 592 37.84 12.46 17.42
CA PHE A 592 38.75 11.35 17.12
C PHE A 592 39.06 10.56 18.38
N VAL A 593 38.73 9.27 18.38
CA VAL A 593 39.02 8.32 19.45
C VAL A 593 40.27 7.51 19.11
N LEU A 594 41.35 7.80 19.83
CA LEU A 594 42.62 7.10 19.66
C LEU A 594 42.61 5.79 20.46
N THR A 595 42.93 4.66 19.81
CA THR A 595 42.98 3.34 20.46
C THR A 595 44.40 2.86 20.76
N ALA A 596 45.37 3.09 19.86
CA ALA A 596 46.82 3.00 20.10
C ALA A 596 47.62 3.31 18.82
N ASN A 597 48.78 3.94 18.96
CA ASN A 597 49.81 3.98 17.93
C ASN A 597 50.75 2.78 18.04
N ASP A 598 51.26 2.30 16.91
CA ASP A 598 52.28 1.23 16.92
C ASP A 598 53.67 1.77 17.32
N ASN A 599 53.97 3.03 16.96
CA ASN A 599 55.19 3.75 17.33
C ASN A 599 55.04 5.24 16.98
N GLY A 600 56.02 6.07 17.36
CA GLY A 600 55.99 7.52 17.13
C GLY A 600 55.99 7.98 15.66
N ASN A 601 56.14 7.07 14.69
CA ASN A 601 56.06 7.37 13.26
C ASN A 601 54.79 6.82 12.58
N ILE A 602 53.94 6.07 13.29
CA ILE A 602 52.67 5.52 12.78
C ILE A 602 51.55 6.13 13.61
N TYR A 603 50.91 7.15 13.05
CA TYR A 603 49.89 7.97 13.69
C TYR A 603 48.80 8.37 12.69
N ALA A 604 47.64 8.75 13.22
CA ALA A 604 46.58 9.39 12.44
C ALA A 604 46.98 10.84 12.09
N SER A 605 46.70 11.22 10.83
CA SER A 605 46.83 12.57 10.30
C SER A 605 45.44 13.16 10.07
N ILE A 606 45.07 14.14 10.88
CA ILE A 606 43.74 14.75 10.90
C ILE A 606 43.80 16.10 10.19
N SER A 607 43.05 16.27 9.11
CA SER A 607 42.80 17.56 8.46
C SER A 607 41.49 18.17 8.92
N ASN A 608 41.36 19.49 8.69
CA ASN A 608 40.18 20.30 9.04
C ASN A 608 39.82 20.34 10.53
N ALA A 609 40.73 19.91 11.42
CA ALA A 609 40.60 20.12 12.85
C ALA A 609 40.59 21.62 13.21
N GLY A 610 39.51 22.05 13.83
CA GLY A 610 39.22 23.42 14.25
C GLY A 610 38.72 23.50 15.69
N LYS A 611 38.11 24.64 16.02
CA LYS A 611 37.57 24.91 17.34
C LYS A 611 36.32 24.06 17.58
N GLY A 612 36.26 23.37 18.72
CA GLY A 612 35.11 22.52 19.10
C GLY A 612 35.43 21.03 18.99
N ASP A 613 36.32 20.67 18.06
CA ASP A 613 36.78 19.30 17.84
C ASP A 613 37.53 18.72 19.04
N LYS A 614 37.55 17.40 19.11
CA LYS A 614 38.05 16.64 20.23
C LYS A 614 39.00 15.53 19.79
N ILE A 615 40.05 15.36 20.57
CA ILE A 615 40.93 14.19 20.50
C ILE A 615 40.82 13.46 21.83
N ASP A 616 40.19 12.29 21.79
CA ASP A 616 40.04 11.39 22.92
C ASP A 616 41.26 10.46 23.00
N PHE A 617 42.13 10.73 23.97
CA PHE A 617 43.33 9.95 24.22
C PHE A 617 43.03 8.81 25.22
N LEU A 618 42.52 7.67 24.72
CA LEU A 618 42.10 6.53 25.54
C LEU A 618 42.88 5.23 25.25
N ALA A 619 44.04 5.08 25.90
CA ALA A 619 44.63 3.77 26.23
C ALA A 619 45.67 3.89 27.37
N GLY A 620 45.37 3.31 28.54
CA GLY A 620 46.36 2.80 29.50
C GLY A 620 47.00 3.73 30.54
N GLY A 621 46.78 5.06 30.50
CA GLY A 621 47.38 6.03 31.43
C GLY A 621 46.45 6.56 32.54
N GLY A 622 47.03 7.29 33.49
CA GLY A 622 46.30 8.05 34.51
C GLY A 622 45.62 9.32 33.95
N ALA A 623 45.11 10.15 34.85
CA ALA A 623 44.48 11.43 34.52
C ALA A 623 45.46 12.37 33.78
N ALA A 624 45.26 12.58 32.49
CA ALA A 624 46.16 13.41 31.70
C ALA A 624 46.01 14.90 32.05
N THR A 625 47.14 15.58 32.22
CA THR A 625 47.20 17.05 32.29
C THR A 625 47.57 17.64 30.93
N PHE A 626 47.13 18.85 30.58
CA PHE A 626 47.49 19.49 29.31
C PHE A 626 48.48 20.64 29.50
N THR A 627 49.55 20.67 28.70
CA THR A 627 50.49 21.80 28.66
C THR A 627 50.13 22.73 27.52
N ALA A 628 49.50 23.87 27.85
CA ALA A 628 49.11 24.88 26.86
C ALA A 628 50.30 25.51 26.12
N ALA A 629 51.48 25.55 26.75
CA ALA A 629 52.68 26.08 26.10
C ALA A 629 53.26 25.09 25.07
N LYS A 630 53.44 25.56 23.83
CA LYS A 630 54.07 24.79 22.74
C LYS A 630 55.55 24.47 23.05
N ILE A 631 55.96 23.23 22.83
CA ILE A 631 57.39 22.87 22.83
C ILE A 631 58.08 23.52 21.63
N SER A 632 59.20 24.21 21.89
CA SER A 632 60.00 24.88 20.87
C SER A 632 61.46 24.46 21.01
N LEU A 633 62.03 23.90 19.94
CA LEU A 633 63.44 23.49 19.86
C LEU A 633 64.19 24.32 18.82
N ALA A 634 65.51 24.12 18.70
CA ALA A 634 66.33 24.77 17.69
C ALA A 634 65.89 24.39 16.27
N GLU A 635 66.15 25.25 15.27
CA GLU A 635 65.77 25.00 13.87
C GLU A 635 66.37 23.72 13.26
N THR A 636 67.49 23.24 13.82
CA THR A 636 68.14 21.99 13.40
C THR A 636 67.56 20.74 14.06
N ALA A 637 66.57 20.88 14.95
CA ALA A 637 65.97 19.75 15.65
C ALA A 637 65.19 18.85 14.68
N ALA A 638 65.43 17.55 14.76
CA ALA A 638 64.69 16.55 14.04
C ALA A 638 63.34 16.27 14.72
N PHE A 639 62.42 15.62 14.01
CA PHE A 639 61.13 15.19 14.58
C PHE A 639 61.30 14.32 15.84
N ALA A 640 62.30 13.44 15.85
CA ALA A 640 62.62 12.62 17.01
C ALA A 640 63.02 13.45 18.23
N ASP A 641 63.72 14.58 18.06
CA ASP A 641 64.08 15.47 19.18
C ASP A 641 62.84 16.07 19.84
N TYR A 642 61.81 16.39 19.04
CA TYR A 642 60.52 16.86 19.54
C TYR A 642 59.74 15.76 20.29
N LEU A 643 59.72 14.52 19.80
CA LEU A 643 59.11 13.40 20.53
C LEU A 643 59.81 13.13 21.87
N GLN A 644 61.15 13.18 21.90
CA GLN A 644 61.91 13.05 23.15
C GLN A 644 61.63 14.21 24.12
N ALA A 645 61.52 15.44 23.61
CA ALA A 645 61.16 16.59 24.42
C ALA A 645 59.73 16.48 24.99
N ALA A 646 58.81 15.88 24.24
CA ALA A 646 57.43 15.64 24.68
C ALA A 646 57.36 14.68 25.89
N ALA A 647 58.16 13.62 25.88
CA ALA A 647 58.24 12.63 26.96
C ALA A 647 59.13 13.05 28.16
N ALA A 648 59.88 14.16 28.06
CA ALA A 648 60.90 14.50 29.05
C ALA A 648 60.36 14.97 30.42
N GLY A 649 59.06 15.27 30.55
CA GLY A 649 58.51 15.89 31.75
C GLY A 649 57.58 15.01 32.59
N GLY A 650 57.60 13.69 32.39
CA GLY A 650 56.87 12.70 33.20
C GLY A 650 55.47 12.34 32.67
N ALA A 651 55.03 11.14 33.06
CA ALA A 651 53.80 10.47 32.63
C ALA A 651 52.50 11.28 32.87
N ASP A 652 51.45 10.84 32.17
CA ASP A 652 50.08 11.32 32.25
C ASP A 652 49.94 12.79 31.84
N ARG A 653 50.49 13.12 30.67
CA ARG A 653 50.42 14.47 30.12
C ARG A 653 50.22 14.50 28.62
N VAL A 654 49.42 15.44 28.16
CA VAL A 654 49.31 15.84 26.76
C VAL A 654 50.10 17.13 26.54
N VAL A 655 51.02 17.09 25.58
CA VAL A 655 51.85 18.22 25.15
C VAL A 655 51.75 18.38 23.65
N TRP A 656 52.21 19.52 23.12
CA TRP A 656 52.14 19.75 21.69
C TRP A 656 53.33 20.55 21.15
N PHE A 657 53.59 20.35 19.87
CA PHE A 657 54.63 21.06 19.12
C PHE A 657 54.22 21.25 17.66
N GLN A 658 54.99 22.05 16.92
CA GLN A 658 54.82 22.24 15.48
C GLN A 658 56.11 21.85 14.77
N PHE A 659 56.01 21.02 13.74
CA PHE A 659 57.13 20.53 12.96
C PHE A 659 56.72 20.36 11.49
N GLY A 660 57.56 20.80 10.57
CA GLY A 660 57.32 20.63 9.13
C GLY A 660 55.98 21.18 8.63
N GLY A 661 55.52 22.32 9.18
CA GLY A 661 54.25 22.96 8.81
C GLY A 661 52.99 22.31 9.40
N ASN A 662 53.13 21.33 10.29
CA ASN A 662 52.02 20.62 10.94
C ASN A 662 52.11 20.71 12.46
N THR A 663 51.02 20.42 13.14
CA THR A 663 50.91 20.42 14.60
C THR A 663 50.81 18.98 15.10
N PHE A 664 51.48 18.67 16.20
CA PHE A 664 51.48 17.33 16.79
C PHE A 664 51.06 17.43 18.25
N ALA A 665 50.09 16.62 18.64
CA ALA A 665 49.71 16.40 20.03
C ALA A 665 50.25 15.04 20.48
N VAL A 666 50.91 15.00 21.63
CA VAL A 666 51.55 13.81 22.15
C VAL A 666 51.06 13.55 23.56
N GLN A 667 50.52 12.36 23.80
CA GLN A 667 50.24 11.86 25.15
C GLN A 667 51.42 11.02 25.60
N ASP A 668 52.11 11.51 26.63
CA ASP A 668 53.11 10.75 27.37
C ASP A 668 52.41 10.01 28.51
N VAL A 669 52.41 8.68 28.46
CA VAL A 669 51.89 7.80 29.52
C VAL A 669 53.02 7.06 30.22
N SER A 670 54.26 7.25 29.76
CA SER A 670 55.43 6.51 30.21
C SER A 670 56.13 7.25 31.35
N ALA A 671 56.54 6.51 32.39
CA ALA A 671 57.26 7.12 33.53
C ALA A 671 58.70 7.57 33.18
N GLY A 672 59.24 7.14 32.04
CA GLY A 672 60.61 7.45 31.60
C GLY A 672 60.69 8.74 30.78
N ALA A 673 61.85 9.40 30.80
CA ALA A 673 62.09 10.66 30.09
C ALA A 673 62.33 10.50 28.57
N THR A 674 61.87 9.41 27.96
CA THR A 674 62.09 9.06 26.55
C THR A 674 60.81 8.54 25.96
N PHE A 675 60.51 8.95 24.72
CA PHE A 675 59.33 8.49 24.01
C PHE A 675 59.37 6.97 23.84
N THR A 676 58.34 6.29 24.32
CA THR A 676 58.22 4.85 24.35
C THR A 676 57.19 4.40 23.32
N ASN A 677 57.68 3.80 22.23
CA ASN A 677 56.82 3.27 21.17
C ASN A 677 55.79 2.26 21.70
N GLY A 678 54.54 2.40 21.26
CA GLY A 678 53.43 1.53 21.65
C GLY A 678 52.83 1.85 23.03
N ALA A 679 53.46 2.74 23.80
CA ALA A 679 52.92 3.27 25.04
C ALA A 679 52.51 4.74 24.86
N ASP A 680 53.46 5.58 24.44
CA ASP A 680 53.20 6.99 24.19
C ASP A 680 52.51 7.17 22.83
N GLN A 681 51.64 8.17 22.78
CA GLN A 681 50.72 8.38 21.67
C GLN A 681 51.03 9.68 20.95
N VAL A 682 50.90 9.70 19.63
CA VAL A 682 51.10 10.85 18.75
C VAL A 682 49.91 10.97 17.81
N VAL A 683 49.37 12.17 17.69
CA VAL A 683 48.38 12.54 16.69
C VAL A 683 48.89 13.75 15.92
N LYS A 684 48.80 13.70 14.59
CA LYS A 684 49.15 14.83 13.73
C LYS A 684 47.89 15.58 13.32
N LEU A 685 47.89 16.88 13.54
CA LEU A 685 46.93 17.82 12.97
C LEU A 685 47.59 18.50 11.76
N VAL A 686 46.96 18.39 10.59
CA VAL A 686 47.45 18.94 9.33
C VAL A 686 47.37 20.46 9.39
N GLY A 687 48.50 21.13 9.17
CA GLY A 687 48.62 22.58 9.28
C GLY A 687 48.99 23.10 10.68
N LEU A 688 49.05 24.42 10.80
CA LEU A 688 49.45 25.12 12.02
C LEU A 688 48.23 25.43 12.90
N VAL A 689 47.73 24.42 13.61
CA VAL A 689 46.68 24.55 14.63
C VAL A 689 47.33 25.05 15.92
N ASP A 690 46.75 26.09 16.54
CA ASP A 690 47.20 26.62 17.82
C ASP A 690 46.40 25.94 18.95
N LEU A 691 47.08 25.16 19.80
CA LEU A 691 46.46 24.46 20.93
C LEU A 691 46.63 25.21 22.25
N SER A 692 47.08 26.47 22.25
CA SER A 692 47.32 27.24 23.47
C SER A 692 46.06 27.55 24.30
N THR A 693 44.88 27.50 23.68
CA THR A 693 43.56 27.67 24.32
C THR A 693 42.82 26.35 24.51
N ALA A 694 43.37 25.22 24.07
CA ALA A 694 42.75 23.92 24.22
C ALA A 694 42.66 23.49 25.69
N THR A 695 41.66 22.68 26.02
CA THR A 695 41.41 22.18 27.38
C THR A 695 41.29 20.67 27.38
N ILE A 696 41.81 20.01 28.41
CA ILE A 696 41.64 18.57 28.62
C ILE A 696 40.72 18.32 29.80
N ASP A 697 39.74 17.43 29.63
CA ASP A 697 38.93 16.91 30.73
C ASP A 697 39.71 15.79 31.43
N GLY A 698 40.54 16.16 32.42
CA GLY A 698 41.38 15.23 33.17
C GLY A 698 40.57 14.19 33.97
N ALA A 699 41.24 13.13 34.44
CA ALA A 699 40.78 12.04 35.33
C ALA A 699 39.54 11.21 34.93
N ALA A 700 38.69 11.66 34.00
CA ALA A 700 37.50 10.92 33.58
C ALA A 700 37.61 10.37 32.15
N THR A 701 38.13 11.15 31.21
CA THR A 701 38.07 10.81 29.77
C THR A 701 39.34 11.13 28.98
N ASN A 702 40.23 12.03 29.45
CA ASN A 702 41.44 12.43 28.72
C ASN A 702 41.16 13.04 27.33
N VAL A 703 40.01 13.69 27.18
CA VAL A 703 39.57 14.32 25.93
C VAL A 703 40.11 15.74 25.82
N LEU A 704 41.00 15.97 24.85
CA LEU A 704 41.50 17.29 24.47
C LEU A 704 40.48 17.97 23.55
N THR A 705 39.84 19.03 24.02
CA THR A 705 38.96 19.89 23.21
C THR A 705 39.75 21.07 22.66
N LEU A 706 39.72 21.26 21.34
CA LEU A 706 40.42 22.33 20.63
C LEU A 706 39.71 23.68 20.87
N GLY A 707 40.51 24.71 21.19
CA GLY A 707 40.05 25.99 21.75
C GLY A 707 39.87 27.15 20.77
#